data_AF-A0A524CS37-F1
#
_entry.id   AF-A0A524CS37-F1
#
_cell.length_a   1.000
_cell.length_b   1.000
_cell.length_c   1.000
_cell.angle_alpha   90.00
_cell.angle_beta   90.00
_cell.angle_gamma   90.00
#
_symmetry.space_group_name_H-M   'P 1'
#
loop_
_entity.id
_entity.type
_entity.pdbx_description
1 polymer ?
#
loop_
_entity_poly.entity_id
_entity_poly.type
_entity_poly.pdbx_seq_one_letter_code
_entity_poly.pdbx_strand_id
1 'polypeptide(L)'
;MAETLSTMKSALTQKTDEGEGFEPLHNRASLGGFVGVIAALLGLGSFLATDLLPLGSALQLPFQGAQLLDNPLSYTLSTVFLALLVVSILIQTRGVSELGKRLESAIPNIIYIALIGVAAGTYIYSTAFGVNVESQSQIENFVASIALTGPLFVISWQLMSYVYMDTSKSYIGLMAGLGNGLFLPVMAIAFALPGFYAAGIVLAFLLLLLGQLGVVMFWRAPAGHIREFARSSDVGKFAFGLTGLLTLLIGSVAVFVGPFGSVDQTTVWFPWSTSMYNEATDVLTLHTAPWAVQALLSMMVIWVMLGPRLGSKEIKETAMRKDIVTGGEKYFMVFLAIWGIWSATQASTLAGLATGYTIFLTICPAGVLFLMGAVYMGANDIITGLPMVVTSVFLLTSPHSLAFFVTIPWIISVVTQGGLAIETQVRGHTAFSQTVLTVIVTIASSIAFILFMLGMFGSGPAAIWPANRWFNVGLFPEASIAAQAPSILTLVVVTLLVRNVALGGYSYGQEFSCGGVLRGISALFALLLVIIAGNQDVTHQALTAAAITFALYAISFVLVLSLNLNLGSRILAEGHELEGNFVRVSAAVGLILGGGVALVSFIVFSGFPPATLVANVITVLITLIVGLEICLELAWLSAGVRLGLLTGGFKYVKPTELAQ
;
A
#
# COMPACT_ATOMS: atom_id res chain seq x y z
N MET A 1 7.12 -29.56 2.00
CA MET A 1 7.93 -29.71 3.24
C MET A 1 9.11 -30.66 3.02
N ALA A 2 8.92 -31.87 2.48
CA ALA A 2 10.03 -32.78 2.15
C ALA A 2 11.01 -32.22 1.10
N GLU A 3 10.49 -31.64 0.00
CA GLU A 3 11.28 -30.99 -1.06
C GLU A 3 12.01 -29.72 -0.56
N THR A 4 11.46 -29.07 0.46
CA THR A 4 12.04 -27.90 1.12
C THR A 4 13.25 -28.27 1.98
N LEU A 5 13.11 -29.39 2.71
CA LEU A 5 14.18 -29.94 3.54
C LEU A 5 15.30 -30.56 2.70
N SER A 6 14.96 -31.20 1.57
CA SER A 6 15.94 -31.77 0.65
C SER A 6 16.76 -30.67 -0.05
N THR A 7 16.11 -29.62 -0.55
CA THR A 7 16.79 -28.46 -1.16
C THR A 7 17.69 -27.69 -0.17
N MET A 8 17.25 -27.49 1.07
CA MET A 8 18.09 -26.88 2.11
C MET A 8 19.30 -27.75 2.48
N LYS A 9 19.07 -29.07 2.64
CA LYS A 9 20.14 -30.03 2.91
C LYS A 9 21.16 -30.04 1.76
N SER A 10 20.68 -30.08 0.52
CA SER A 10 21.49 -30.04 -0.70
C SER A 10 22.34 -28.77 -0.79
N ALA A 11 21.79 -27.59 -0.50
CA ALA A 11 22.52 -26.33 -0.47
C ALA A 11 23.63 -26.29 0.60
N LEU A 12 23.43 -26.96 1.75
CA LEU A 12 24.42 -27.04 2.82
C LEU A 12 25.51 -28.09 2.54
N THR A 13 25.14 -29.25 1.98
CA THR A 13 26.06 -30.35 1.70
C THR A 13 26.76 -30.23 0.35
N GLN A 14 26.31 -29.31 -0.52
CA GLN A 14 26.76 -29.16 -1.91
C GLN A 14 26.64 -30.46 -2.73
N LYS A 15 25.64 -31.27 -2.38
CA LYS A 15 25.34 -32.53 -3.06
C LYS A 15 23.87 -32.58 -3.47
N THR A 16 23.57 -33.12 -4.63
CA THR A 16 22.20 -33.43 -5.07
C THR A 16 21.59 -34.49 -4.15
N ASP A 17 20.27 -34.71 -4.26
CA ASP A 17 19.59 -35.78 -3.52
C ASP A 17 20.13 -37.18 -3.87
N GLU A 18 20.78 -37.31 -5.04
CA GLU A 18 21.48 -38.51 -5.52
C GLU A 18 22.95 -38.59 -5.07
N GLY A 19 23.44 -37.57 -4.35
CA GLY A 19 24.78 -37.54 -3.76
C GLY A 19 25.89 -36.96 -4.65
N GLU A 20 25.56 -36.50 -5.86
CA GLU A 20 26.49 -35.89 -6.80
C GLU A 20 26.80 -34.44 -6.44
N GLY A 21 28.06 -34.00 -6.58
CA GLY A 21 28.44 -32.61 -6.32
C GLY A 21 27.89 -31.68 -7.41
N PHE A 22 27.32 -30.54 -7.01
CA PHE A 22 26.85 -29.52 -7.96
C PHE A 22 27.64 -28.22 -7.84
N GLU A 23 27.69 -27.42 -8.93
CA GLU A 23 28.33 -26.12 -8.92
C GLU A 23 27.41 -25.07 -8.24
N PRO A 24 27.84 -24.46 -7.13
CA PRO A 24 27.05 -23.46 -6.41
C PRO A 24 27.06 -22.12 -7.14
N LEU A 25 26.00 -21.33 -6.96
CA LEU A 25 25.85 -20.03 -7.61
C LEU A 25 27.06 -19.10 -7.43
N HIS A 26 27.57 -18.93 -6.20
CA HIS A 26 28.84 -18.26 -5.97
C HIS A 26 29.39 -18.52 -4.55
N ASN A 27 30.32 -19.48 -4.41
CA ASN A 27 30.86 -19.89 -3.10
C ASN A 27 31.44 -18.74 -2.27
N ARG A 28 32.18 -17.82 -2.88
CA ARG A 28 32.80 -16.70 -2.16
C ARG A 28 31.79 -15.65 -1.70
N ALA A 29 30.63 -15.54 -2.35
CA ALA A 29 29.57 -14.61 -1.91
C ALA A 29 28.87 -15.15 -0.66
N SER A 30 28.79 -16.47 -0.50
CA SER A 30 28.23 -17.10 0.70
C SER A 30 28.98 -16.75 1.99
N LEU A 31 30.27 -16.41 1.91
CA LEU A 31 31.05 -15.93 3.06
C LEU A 31 30.48 -14.64 3.64
N GLY A 32 29.86 -13.79 2.83
CA GLY A 32 29.16 -12.60 3.31
C GLY A 32 28.02 -12.97 4.26
N GLY A 33 27.20 -13.96 3.90
CA GLY A 33 26.14 -14.47 4.76
C GLY A 33 26.65 -14.99 6.12
N PHE A 34 27.83 -15.64 6.17
CA PHE A 34 28.44 -16.05 7.44
C PHE A 34 28.84 -14.86 8.32
N VAL A 35 29.40 -13.80 7.72
CA VAL A 35 29.67 -12.54 8.45
C VAL A 35 28.37 -11.93 8.97
N GLY A 36 27.30 -11.97 8.18
CA GLY A 36 25.96 -11.54 8.61
C GLY A 36 25.40 -12.38 9.76
N VAL A 37 25.64 -13.69 9.78
CA VAL A 37 25.28 -14.57 10.91
C VAL A 37 26.01 -14.14 12.19
N ILE A 38 27.31 -13.83 12.10
CA ILE A 38 28.08 -13.32 13.24
C ILE A 38 27.50 -12.00 13.74
N ALA A 39 27.13 -11.09 12.83
CA ALA A 39 26.48 -9.83 13.19
C ALA A 39 25.13 -10.06 13.92
N ALA A 40 24.30 -10.98 13.42
CA ALA A 40 23.02 -11.31 14.05
C ALA A 40 23.21 -11.90 15.46
N LEU A 41 24.19 -12.80 15.64
CA LEU A 41 24.53 -13.36 16.94
C LEU A 41 25.09 -12.30 17.90
N LEU A 42 25.88 -11.36 17.40
CA LEU A 42 26.35 -10.21 18.18
C LEU A 42 25.18 -9.39 18.70
N GLY A 43 24.22 -9.04 17.83
CA GLY A 43 23.02 -8.28 18.21
C GLY A 43 22.13 -8.99 19.22
N LEU A 44 21.92 -10.29 19.04
CA LEU A 44 21.18 -11.11 20.01
C LEU A 44 21.92 -11.20 21.35
N GLY A 45 23.22 -11.50 21.32
CA GLY A 45 24.05 -11.66 22.51
C GLY A 45 24.19 -10.36 23.31
N SER A 46 24.35 -9.22 22.64
CA SER A 46 24.42 -7.92 23.32
C SER A 46 23.12 -7.59 24.05
N PHE A 47 21.97 -7.83 23.41
CA PHE A 47 20.68 -7.55 24.03
C PHE A 47 20.47 -8.41 25.29
N LEU A 48 20.70 -9.72 25.19
CA LEU A 48 20.52 -10.66 26.30
C LEU A 48 21.49 -10.45 27.47
N ALA A 49 22.70 -9.93 27.20
CA ALA A 49 23.73 -9.80 28.22
C ALA A 49 23.69 -8.48 28.99
N THR A 50 23.15 -7.41 28.39
CA THR A 50 23.38 -6.05 28.88
C THR A 50 22.14 -5.16 28.90
N ASP A 51 20.97 -5.63 28.44
CA ASP A 51 19.72 -4.85 28.32
C ASP A 51 19.91 -3.49 27.61
N LEU A 52 20.97 -3.37 26.80
CA LEU A 52 21.26 -2.16 26.04
C LEU A 52 20.22 -1.98 24.93
N LEU A 53 20.05 -0.73 24.49
CA LEU A 53 19.24 -0.43 23.32
C LEU A 53 19.67 -1.32 22.13
N PRO A 54 18.71 -1.96 21.44
CA PRO A 54 18.97 -2.94 20.38
C PRO A 54 19.91 -2.40 19.30
N LEU A 55 20.92 -3.18 18.92
CA LEU A 55 21.90 -2.75 17.92
C LEU A 55 21.20 -2.43 16.59
N GLY A 56 21.49 -1.25 16.03
CA GLY A 56 20.90 -0.79 14.77
C GLY A 56 19.55 -0.07 14.89
N SER A 57 18.92 -0.06 16.07
CA SER A 57 17.64 0.65 16.31
C SER A 57 17.75 2.16 16.12
N ALA A 58 18.92 2.74 16.41
CA ALA A 58 19.17 4.17 16.23
C ALA A 58 18.95 4.66 14.80
N LEU A 59 19.20 3.82 13.78
CA LEU A 59 18.97 4.18 12.38
C LEU A 59 17.48 4.22 12.01
N GLN A 60 16.61 3.62 12.82
CA GLN A 60 15.15 3.68 12.69
C GLN A 60 14.55 4.77 13.57
N LEU A 61 15.17 4.97 14.73
CA LEU A 61 14.70 5.77 15.86
C LEU A 61 15.77 6.78 16.26
N PRO A 62 15.93 7.90 15.50
CA PRO A 62 17.03 8.83 15.72
C PRO A 62 17.06 9.42 17.14
N PHE A 63 15.89 9.73 17.71
CA PHE A 63 15.77 10.30 19.04
C PHE A 63 16.10 9.29 20.15
N GLN A 64 15.55 8.07 20.12
CA GLN A 64 15.96 7.03 21.06
C GLN A 64 17.43 6.63 20.85
N GLY A 65 17.93 6.73 19.62
CA GLY A 65 19.34 6.53 19.28
C GLY A 65 20.29 7.51 19.97
N ALA A 66 19.84 8.72 20.33
CA ALA A 66 20.65 9.65 21.12
C ALA A 66 20.90 9.16 22.56
N GLN A 67 19.99 8.36 23.13
CA GLN A 67 20.18 7.75 24.46
C GLN A 67 21.34 6.74 24.49
N LEU A 68 21.81 6.27 23.32
CA LEU A 68 23.00 5.43 23.22
C LEU A 68 24.30 6.21 23.46
N LEU A 69 24.29 7.55 23.34
CA LEU A 69 25.46 8.39 23.61
C LEU A 69 25.87 8.33 25.09
N ASP A 70 24.93 8.05 25.98
CA ASP A 70 25.17 7.91 27.42
C ASP A 70 25.91 6.61 27.79
N ASN A 71 26.05 5.66 26.85
CA ASN A 71 26.72 4.38 27.07
C ASN A 71 27.73 4.02 25.96
N PRO A 72 29.04 4.23 26.19
CA PRO A 72 30.10 3.95 25.21
C PRO A 72 30.14 2.50 24.69
N LEU A 73 29.72 1.53 25.51
CA LEU A 73 29.70 0.11 25.13
C LEU A 73 28.59 -0.17 24.11
N SER A 74 27.38 0.33 24.36
CA SER A 74 26.22 0.15 23.45
C SER A 74 26.50 0.71 22.07
N TYR A 75 27.14 1.87 22.06
CA TYR A 75 27.51 2.56 20.85
C TYR A 75 28.62 1.83 20.06
N THR A 76 29.65 1.35 20.75
CA THR A 76 30.72 0.55 20.12
C THR A 76 30.18 -0.74 19.51
N LEU A 77 29.36 -1.48 20.25
CA LEU A 77 28.73 -2.71 19.77
C LEU A 77 27.81 -2.45 18.57
N SER A 78 27.04 -1.36 18.58
CA SER A 78 26.17 -0.98 17.47
C SER A 78 26.96 -0.62 16.20
N THR A 79 28.09 0.07 16.36
CA THR A 79 28.99 0.39 15.24
C THR A 79 29.62 -0.87 14.65
N VAL A 80 30.10 -1.79 15.49
CA VAL A 80 30.65 -3.08 15.06
C VAL A 80 29.59 -3.91 14.34
N PHE A 81 28.37 -3.96 14.88
CA PHE A 81 27.25 -4.65 14.24
C PHE A 81 26.99 -4.13 12.82
N LEU A 82 26.86 -2.81 12.64
CA LEU A 82 26.63 -2.19 11.33
C LEU A 82 27.83 -2.42 10.39
N ALA A 83 29.06 -2.31 10.89
CA ALA A 83 30.26 -2.58 10.10
C ALA A 83 30.33 -4.04 9.61
N LEU A 84 29.95 -5.02 10.44
CA LEU A 84 29.85 -6.41 10.02
C LEU A 84 28.79 -6.61 8.93
N LEU A 85 27.66 -5.89 8.99
CA LEU A 85 26.66 -5.90 7.91
C LEU A 85 27.22 -5.30 6.61
N VAL A 86 27.99 -4.21 6.68
CA VAL A 86 28.69 -3.64 5.50
C VAL A 86 29.64 -4.67 4.89
N VAL A 87 30.49 -5.30 5.71
CA VAL A 87 31.44 -6.32 5.25
C VAL A 87 30.70 -7.52 4.64
N SER A 88 29.59 -7.94 5.26
CA SER A 88 28.71 -8.98 4.74
C SER A 88 28.22 -8.66 3.33
N ILE A 89 27.64 -7.48 3.11
CA ILE A 89 27.12 -7.07 1.80
C ILE A 89 28.26 -6.87 0.80
N LEU A 90 29.39 -6.29 1.21
CA LEU A 90 30.56 -6.08 0.37
C LEU A 90 31.05 -7.41 -0.22
N ILE A 91 31.13 -8.46 0.58
CA ILE A 91 31.53 -9.79 0.10
C ILE A 91 30.48 -10.35 -0.88
N GLN A 92 29.18 -10.11 -0.62
CA GLN A 92 28.09 -10.57 -1.50
C GLN A 92 28.11 -9.88 -2.87
N THR A 93 28.61 -8.64 -2.98
CA THR A 93 28.71 -7.94 -4.28
C THR A 93 29.48 -8.72 -5.34
N ARG A 94 30.40 -9.60 -4.95
CA ARG A 94 31.15 -10.48 -5.86
C ARG A 94 30.26 -11.42 -6.67
N GLY A 95 29.10 -11.82 -6.13
CA GLY A 95 28.14 -12.68 -6.82
C GLY A 95 27.18 -11.93 -7.76
N VAL A 96 27.16 -10.59 -7.72
CA VAL A 96 26.18 -9.77 -8.45
C VAL A 96 26.31 -9.92 -9.96
N SER A 97 27.53 -9.93 -10.50
CA SER A 97 27.73 -10.06 -11.95
C SER A 97 27.29 -11.43 -12.47
N GLU A 98 27.47 -12.49 -11.69
CA GLU A 98 27.06 -13.84 -12.07
C GLU A 98 25.53 -13.99 -11.99
N LEU A 99 24.92 -13.49 -10.92
CA LEU A 99 23.47 -13.45 -10.78
C LEU A 99 22.82 -12.62 -11.89
N GLY A 100 23.40 -11.46 -12.23
CA GLY A 100 22.92 -10.58 -13.31
C GLY A 100 22.99 -11.23 -14.68
N LYS A 101 24.07 -11.97 -14.99
CA LYS A 101 24.20 -12.74 -16.24
C LYS A 101 23.12 -13.82 -16.35
N ARG A 102 22.83 -14.55 -15.27
CA ARG A 102 21.83 -15.63 -15.28
C ARG A 102 20.39 -15.13 -15.36
N LEU A 103 20.11 -13.96 -14.78
CA LEU A 103 18.81 -13.32 -14.82
C LEU A 103 18.58 -12.48 -16.08
N GLU A 104 19.63 -12.19 -16.85
CA GLU A 104 19.63 -11.21 -17.94
C GLU A 104 19.02 -9.86 -17.50
N SER A 105 19.32 -9.46 -16.27
CA SER A 105 18.68 -8.32 -15.61
C SER A 105 19.63 -7.55 -14.70
N ALA A 106 19.39 -6.25 -14.57
CA ALA A 106 20.10 -5.35 -13.67
C ALA A 106 19.59 -5.38 -12.22
N ILE A 107 18.54 -6.15 -11.90
CA ILE A 107 17.98 -6.26 -10.53
C ILE A 107 19.05 -6.51 -9.45
N PRO A 108 20.05 -7.41 -9.66
CA PRO A 108 21.10 -7.65 -8.67
C PRO A 108 21.97 -6.43 -8.33
N ASN A 109 22.00 -5.39 -9.17
CA ASN A 109 22.75 -4.16 -8.89
C ASN A 109 22.20 -3.40 -7.67
N ILE A 110 20.97 -3.71 -7.23
CA ILE A 110 20.40 -3.21 -5.98
C ILE A 110 21.29 -3.56 -4.77
N ILE A 111 22.05 -4.66 -4.82
CA ILE A 111 22.98 -5.03 -3.74
C ILE A 111 24.10 -3.98 -3.58
N TYR A 112 24.53 -3.31 -4.65
CA TYR A 112 25.46 -2.19 -4.55
C TYR A 112 24.82 -0.96 -3.88
N ILE A 113 23.55 -0.69 -4.17
CA ILE A 113 22.80 0.40 -3.53
C ILE A 113 22.66 0.11 -2.03
N ALA A 114 22.37 -1.13 -1.66
CA ALA A 114 22.36 -1.60 -0.26
C ALA A 114 23.71 -1.38 0.42
N LEU A 115 24.83 -1.75 -0.24
CA LEU A 115 26.16 -1.51 0.30
C LEU A 115 26.38 -0.02 0.63
N ILE A 116 26.05 0.88 -0.30
CA ILE A 116 26.21 2.33 -0.10
C ILE A 116 25.34 2.82 1.05
N GLY A 117 24.08 2.39 1.11
CA GLY A 117 23.13 2.76 2.17
C GLY A 117 23.60 2.31 3.56
N VAL A 118 24.02 1.05 3.70
CA VAL A 118 24.53 0.53 4.97
C VAL A 118 25.88 1.17 5.35
N ALA A 119 26.78 1.40 4.38
CA ALA A 119 28.06 2.06 4.63
C ALA A 119 27.87 3.52 5.10
N ALA A 120 26.96 4.27 4.47
CA ALA A 120 26.62 5.63 4.89
C ALA A 120 26.02 5.66 6.30
N GLY A 121 25.09 4.75 6.60
CA GLY A 121 24.53 4.60 7.95
C GLY A 121 25.60 4.25 9.00
N THR A 122 26.52 3.35 8.67
CA THR A 122 27.65 2.97 9.54
C THR A 122 28.59 4.15 9.79
N TYR A 123 28.92 4.92 8.74
CA TYR A 123 29.78 6.10 8.85
C TYR A 123 29.14 7.17 9.74
N ILE A 124 27.89 7.58 9.47
CA ILE A 124 27.22 8.58 10.31
C ILE A 124 27.10 8.09 11.74
N TYR A 125 26.76 6.82 11.95
CA TYR A 125 26.72 6.27 13.30
C TYR A 125 28.11 6.35 13.96
N SER A 126 29.20 6.04 13.26
CA SER A 126 30.58 6.17 13.78
C SER A 126 30.99 7.61 14.16
N THR A 127 30.26 8.64 13.73
CA THR A 127 30.53 10.03 14.16
C THR A 127 30.13 10.30 15.61
N ALA A 128 29.29 9.46 16.22
CA ALA A 128 28.91 9.59 17.63
C ALA A 128 30.10 9.51 18.60
N PHE A 129 31.22 8.87 18.25
CA PHE A 129 32.46 8.89 19.06
C PHE A 129 32.98 10.32 19.31
N GLY A 130 32.63 11.28 18.43
CA GLY A 130 33.05 12.68 18.53
C GLY A 130 31.99 13.62 19.13
N VAL A 131 30.83 13.10 19.55
CA VAL A 131 29.74 13.93 20.10
C VAL A 131 29.94 14.12 21.61
N ASN A 132 30.00 15.38 22.05
CA ASN A 132 29.96 15.72 23.47
C ASN A 132 28.51 15.63 23.98
N VAL A 133 28.27 14.68 24.89
CA VAL A 133 26.97 14.40 25.52
C VAL A 133 26.48 15.58 26.38
N GLU A 134 27.37 16.45 26.85
CA GLU A 134 27.00 17.66 27.58
C GLU A 134 26.52 18.80 26.66
N SER A 135 26.70 18.66 25.33
CA SER A 135 26.33 19.67 24.34
C SER A 135 25.06 19.29 23.58
N GLN A 136 23.93 19.89 23.98
CA GLN A 136 22.63 19.71 23.32
C GLN A 136 22.70 19.94 21.80
N SER A 137 23.43 20.97 21.36
CA SER A 137 23.59 21.28 19.92
C SER A 137 24.28 20.17 19.12
N GLN A 138 25.23 19.45 19.74
CA GLN A 138 25.92 18.33 19.06
C GLN A 138 25.04 17.08 19.02
N ILE A 139 24.25 16.83 20.06
CA ILE A 139 23.25 15.77 20.09
C ILE A 139 22.19 15.99 19.00
N GLU A 140 21.64 17.20 18.90
CA GLU A 140 20.65 17.55 17.89
C GLU A 140 21.19 17.40 16.45
N ASN A 141 22.43 17.83 16.20
CA ASN A 141 23.09 17.65 14.91
C ASN A 141 23.32 16.17 14.56
N PHE A 142 23.67 15.35 15.55
CA PHE A 142 23.81 13.91 15.37
C PHE A 142 22.47 13.24 15.05
N VAL A 143 21.41 13.56 15.80
CA VAL A 143 20.04 13.08 15.56
C VAL A 143 19.56 13.48 14.16
N ALA A 144 19.78 14.73 13.75
CA ALA A 144 19.44 15.21 12.40
C ALA A 144 20.20 14.45 11.31
N SER A 145 21.49 14.17 11.52
CA SER A 145 22.32 13.40 10.58
C SER A 145 21.82 11.96 10.44
N ILE A 146 21.49 11.31 11.56
CA ILE A 146 20.89 9.97 11.54
C ILE A 146 19.54 10.00 10.84
N ALA A 147 18.71 11.01 11.05
CA ALA A 147 17.40 11.09 10.42
C ALA A 147 17.46 11.20 8.88
N LEU A 148 18.57 11.68 8.33
CA LEU A 148 18.82 11.71 6.88
C LEU A 148 19.34 10.38 6.34
N THR A 149 20.24 9.69 7.08
CA THR A 149 20.86 8.45 6.59
C THR A 149 20.13 7.17 6.98
N GLY A 150 19.41 7.18 8.10
CA GLY A 150 18.59 6.08 8.60
C GLY A 150 17.57 5.57 7.57
N PRO A 151 16.79 6.45 6.90
CA PRO A 151 15.88 6.04 5.84
C PRO A 151 16.58 5.31 4.69
N LEU A 152 17.77 5.79 4.26
CA LEU A 152 18.55 5.16 3.19
C LEU A 152 18.95 3.73 3.56
N PHE A 153 19.36 3.51 4.82
CA PHE A 153 19.63 2.17 5.34
C PHE A 153 18.37 1.30 5.26
N VAL A 154 17.24 1.75 5.80
CA VAL A 154 15.98 0.98 5.81
C VAL A 154 15.55 0.63 4.39
N ILE A 155 15.48 1.62 3.49
CA ILE A 155 15.02 1.44 2.11
C ILE A 155 15.93 0.45 1.37
N SER A 156 17.23 0.65 1.45
CA SER A 156 18.20 -0.17 0.71
C SER A 156 18.26 -1.61 1.24
N TRP A 157 18.04 -1.81 2.54
CA TRP A 157 17.89 -3.13 3.16
C TRP A 157 16.62 -3.87 2.69
N GLN A 158 15.49 -3.17 2.61
CA GLN A 158 14.23 -3.75 2.11
C GLN A 158 14.34 -4.12 0.61
N LEU A 159 14.98 -3.26 -0.20
CA LEU A 159 15.23 -3.54 -1.61
C LEU A 159 16.17 -4.74 -1.82
N MET A 160 17.22 -4.88 -0.99
CA MET A 160 18.09 -6.06 -1.01
C MET A 160 17.31 -7.33 -0.66
N SER A 161 16.44 -7.26 0.34
CA SER A 161 15.59 -8.39 0.75
C SER A 161 14.65 -8.85 -0.38
N TYR A 162 14.12 -7.89 -1.16
CA TYR A 162 13.36 -8.17 -2.38
C TYR A 162 14.17 -8.96 -3.43
N VAL A 163 15.45 -8.62 -3.68
CA VAL A 163 16.29 -9.32 -4.68
C VAL A 163 16.32 -10.82 -4.41
N TYR A 164 16.47 -11.24 -3.16
CA TYR A 164 16.53 -12.66 -2.80
C TYR A 164 15.21 -13.41 -3.06
N MET A 165 14.07 -12.78 -2.78
CA MET A 165 12.75 -13.37 -3.06
C MET A 165 12.44 -13.39 -4.56
N ASP A 166 12.79 -12.32 -5.27
CA ASP A 166 12.43 -12.14 -6.66
C ASP A 166 13.21 -13.10 -7.56
N THR A 167 14.50 -13.30 -7.27
CA THR A 167 15.43 -14.03 -8.15
C THR A 167 15.40 -15.55 -7.96
N SER A 168 14.75 -16.05 -6.91
CA SER A 168 14.69 -17.48 -6.56
C SER A 168 13.40 -18.17 -7.03
N LYS A 169 13.53 -19.40 -7.51
CA LYS A 169 12.41 -20.36 -7.70
C LYS A 169 12.09 -21.16 -6.43
N SER A 170 12.97 -21.11 -5.43
CA SER A 170 12.91 -21.96 -4.23
C SER A 170 12.64 -21.18 -2.94
N TYR A 171 12.20 -21.90 -1.90
CA TYR A 171 11.97 -21.37 -0.56
C TYR A 171 13.25 -20.82 0.13
N ILE A 172 14.44 -21.16 -0.37
CA ILE A 172 15.71 -20.62 0.15
C ILE A 172 15.75 -19.09 -0.04
N GLY A 173 15.42 -18.61 -1.24
CA GLY A 173 15.34 -17.17 -1.51
C GLY A 173 14.21 -16.48 -0.75
N LEU A 174 13.10 -17.19 -0.52
CA LEU A 174 12.02 -16.68 0.33
C LEU A 174 12.48 -16.49 1.78
N MET A 175 13.18 -17.47 2.35
CA MET A 175 13.73 -17.38 3.71
C MET A 175 14.81 -16.30 3.82
N ALA A 176 15.72 -16.22 2.85
CA ALA A 176 16.74 -15.19 2.78
C ALA A 176 16.12 -13.78 2.71
N GLY A 177 15.12 -13.59 1.87
CA GLY A 177 14.42 -12.32 1.75
C GLY A 177 13.54 -12.00 2.96
N LEU A 178 12.72 -12.92 3.45
CA LEU A 178 11.73 -12.63 4.50
C LEU A 178 12.41 -12.44 5.85
N GLY A 179 13.40 -13.28 6.19
CA GLY A 179 14.14 -13.14 7.44
C GLY A 179 14.84 -11.78 7.52
N ASN A 180 15.51 -11.36 6.44
CA ASN A 180 16.13 -10.03 6.38
C ASN A 180 15.09 -8.90 6.32
N GLY A 181 14.04 -9.05 5.52
CA GLY A 181 13.00 -8.02 5.34
C GLY A 181 12.21 -7.73 6.60
N LEU A 182 11.94 -8.76 7.42
CA LEU A 182 11.17 -8.64 8.68
C LEU A 182 12.01 -8.13 9.87
N PHE A 183 13.35 -8.18 9.81
CA PHE A 183 14.21 -7.69 10.89
C PHE A 183 13.84 -6.25 11.31
N LEU A 184 13.78 -5.33 10.35
CA LEU A 184 13.54 -3.91 10.60
C LEU A 184 12.09 -3.61 11.04
N PRO A 185 11.03 -4.11 10.37
CA PRO A 185 9.65 -3.92 10.82
C PRO A 185 9.35 -4.52 12.20
N VAL A 186 9.87 -5.71 12.51
CA VAL A 186 9.65 -6.36 13.81
C VAL A 186 10.37 -5.60 14.93
N MET A 187 11.58 -5.11 14.66
CA MET A 187 12.30 -4.23 15.59
C MET A 187 11.48 -2.97 15.89
N ALA A 188 10.97 -2.29 14.87
CA ALA A 188 10.14 -1.09 15.05
C ALA A 188 8.84 -1.38 15.84
N ILE A 189 8.16 -2.51 15.58
CA ILE A 189 6.99 -2.92 16.36
C ILE A 189 7.33 -3.18 17.84
N ALA A 190 8.50 -3.75 18.14
CA ALA A 190 8.92 -4.00 19.50
C ALA A 190 8.96 -2.71 20.34
N PHE A 191 9.34 -1.58 19.74
CA PHE A 191 9.30 -0.26 20.39
C PHE A 191 7.90 0.34 20.48
N ALA A 192 6.96 -0.06 19.61
CA ALA A 192 5.59 0.46 19.61
C ALA A 192 4.67 -0.21 20.66
N LEU A 193 4.98 -1.43 21.09
CA LEU A 193 4.15 -2.24 21.96
C LEU A 193 4.76 -2.39 23.38
N PRO A 194 4.22 -1.73 24.42
CA PRO A 194 4.80 -1.69 25.77
C PRO A 194 5.04 -3.05 26.46
N GLY A 195 4.35 -4.11 26.03
CA GLY A 195 4.54 -5.47 26.57
C GLY A 195 5.30 -6.44 25.65
N PHE A 196 5.72 -6.00 24.46
CA PHE A 196 6.35 -6.84 23.44
C PHE A 196 7.81 -6.49 23.20
N TYR A 197 8.37 -5.49 23.90
CA TYR A 197 9.72 -5.00 23.67
C TYR A 197 10.79 -6.10 23.66
N ALA A 198 11.02 -6.79 24.79
CA ALA A 198 12.08 -7.80 24.86
C ALA A 198 11.86 -8.98 23.89
N ALA A 199 10.63 -9.51 23.81
CA ALA A 199 10.30 -10.61 22.92
C ALA A 199 10.44 -10.23 21.44
N GLY A 200 10.01 -9.02 21.07
CA GLY A 200 10.07 -8.49 19.71
C GLY A 200 11.50 -8.24 19.26
N ILE A 201 12.37 -7.71 20.13
CA ILE A 201 13.79 -7.53 19.81
C ILE A 201 14.50 -8.87 19.60
N VAL A 202 14.26 -9.85 20.49
CA VAL A 202 14.80 -11.21 20.31
C VAL A 202 14.29 -11.81 18.99
N LEU A 203 13.00 -11.67 18.70
CA LEU A 203 12.41 -12.16 17.45
C LEU A 203 13.04 -11.47 16.22
N ALA A 204 13.28 -10.16 16.25
CA ALA A 204 13.92 -9.44 15.16
C ALA A 204 15.32 -9.99 14.87
N PHE A 205 16.16 -10.19 15.88
CA PHE A 205 17.51 -10.75 15.68
C PHE A 205 17.49 -12.23 15.26
N LEU A 206 16.52 -13.02 15.73
CA LEU A 206 16.32 -14.39 15.23
C LEU A 206 15.90 -14.40 13.75
N LEU A 207 15.05 -13.47 13.32
CA LEU A 207 14.67 -13.31 11.91
C LEU A 207 15.86 -12.87 11.06
N LEU A 208 16.67 -11.94 11.55
CA LEU A 208 17.93 -11.56 10.91
C LEU A 208 18.86 -12.76 10.76
N LEU A 209 19.04 -13.56 11.83
CA LEU A 209 19.85 -14.77 11.82
C LEU A 209 19.35 -15.76 10.76
N LEU A 210 18.05 -16.05 10.73
CA LEU A 210 17.42 -16.90 9.72
C LEU A 210 17.60 -16.34 8.30
N GLY A 211 17.46 -15.03 8.13
CA GLY A 211 17.69 -14.35 6.86
C GLY A 211 19.13 -14.50 6.37
N GLN A 212 20.11 -14.31 7.25
CA GLN A 212 21.54 -14.44 6.90
C GLN A 212 21.92 -15.90 6.64
N LEU A 213 21.37 -16.87 7.37
CA LEU A 213 21.49 -18.29 7.03
C LEU A 213 20.89 -18.61 5.65
N GLY A 214 19.74 -17.99 5.34
CA GLY A 214 19.14 -18.06 4.01
C GLY A 214 20.03 -17.48 2.92
N VAL A 215 20.72 -16.36 3.19
CA VAL A 215 21.70 -15.77 2.26
C VAL A 215 22.87 -16.72 2.02
N VAL A 216 23.40 -17.37 3.06
CA VAL A 216 24.44 -18.41 2.91
C VAL A 216 23.95 -19.53 1.98
N MET A 217 22.75 -20.05 2.22
CA MET A 217 22.16 -21.12 1.41
C MET A 217 21.85 -20.65 -0.02
N PHE A 218 21.40 -19.42 -0.21
CA PHE A 218 21.08 -18.86 -1.53
C PHE A 218 22.32 -18.82 -2.43
N TRP A 219 23.45 -18.31 -1.93
CA TRP A 219 24.68 -18.25 -2.72
C TRP A 219 25.35 -19.63 -2.92
N ARG A 220 24.98 -20.62 -2.09
CA ARG A 220 25.43 -22.01 -2.22
C ARG A 220 24.46 -22.90 -2.99
N ALA A 221 23.27 -22.41 -3.33
CA ALA A 221 22.28 -23.19 -4.05
C ALA A 221 22.75 -23.45 -5.50
N PRO A 222 22.30 -24.56 -6.12
CA PRO A 222 22.58 -24.82 -7.52
C PRO A 222 21.99 -23.72 -8.41
N ALA A 223 22.64 -23.42 -9.53
CA ALA A 223 22.18 -22.38 -10.44
C ALA A 223 20.73 -22.56 -10.95
N GLY A 224 20.24 -23.80 -11.00
CA GLY A 224 18.84 -24.11 -11.37
C GLY A 224 17.79 -23.52 -10.41
N HIS A 225 18.20 -23.08 -9.21
CA HIS A 225 17.34 -22.37 -8.26
C HIS A 225 17.04 -20.93 -8.68
N ILE A 226 17.81 -20.36 -9.60
CA ILE A 226 17.58 -19.00 -10.11
C ILE A 226 16.48 -19.02 -11.16
N ARG A 227 15.58 -18.03 -11.11
CA ARG A 227 14.49 -17.94 -12.06
C ARG A 227 14.97 -17.59 -13.47
N GLU A 228 14.24 -18.08 -14.46
CA GLU A 228 14.42 -17.64 -15.85
C GLU A 228 13.85 -16.23 -16.04
N PHE A 229 14.38 -15.51 -17.02
CA PHE A 229 13.87 -14.19 -17.41
C PHE A 229 12.36 -14.25 -17.72
N ALA A 230 11.63 -13.21 -17.30
CA ALA A 230 10.19 -13.04 -17.50
C ALA A 230 9.21 -14.07 -16.89
N ARG A 231 9.66 -15.18 -16.27
CA ARG A 231 8.76 -16.16 -15.63
C ARG A 231 8.59 -15.93 -14.13
N SER A 232 7.33 -15.81 -13.67
CA SER A 232 7.01 -15.84 -12.24
C SER A 232 6.99 -17.28 -11.73
N SER A 233 7.78 -17.58 -10.69
CA SER A 233 7.72 -18.87 -9.99
C SER A 233 6.50 -18.96 -9.08
N ASP A 234 6.04 -20.18 -8.78
CA ASP A 234 4.93 -20.40 -7.82
C ASP A 234 5.31 -19.96 -6.41
N VAL A 235 6.56 -20.24 -5.99
CA VAL A 235 7.12 -19.69 -4.75
C VAL A 235 7.11 -18.16 -4.77
N GLY A 236 7.32 -17.55 -5.93
CA GLY A 236 7.24 -16.12 -6.12
C GLY A 236 5.84 -15.52 -5.97
N LYS A 237 4.80 -16.25 -6.37
CA LYS A 237 3.39 -15.87 -6.14
C LYS A 237 3.00 -16.04 -4.67
N PHE A 238 3.46 -17.12 -4.05
CA PHE A 238 3.29 -17.32 -2.60
C PHE A 238 4.00 -16.24 -1.78
N ALA A 239 5.23 -15.88 -2.15
CA ALA A 239 5.99 -14.79 -1.53
C ALA A 239 5.21 -13.47 -1.57
N PHE A 240 4.58 -13.17 -2.72
CA PHE A 240 3.75 -12.00 -2.89
C PHE A 240 2.53 -12.00 -1.95
N GLY A 241 1.76 -13.11 -1.90
CA GLY A 241 0.62 -13.21 -0.99
C GLY A 241 1.02 -13.16 0.49
N LEU A 242 2.08 -13.88 0.86
CA LEU A 242 2.59 -13.91 2.24
C LEU A 242 3.13 -12.55 2.68
N THR A 243 3.88 -11.84 1.83
CA THR A 243 4.36 -10.48 2.14
C THR A 243 3.21 -9.48 2.23
N GLY A 244 2.16 -9.60 1.41
CA GLY A 244 0.94 -8.79 1.52
C GLY A 244 0.23 -9.00 2.86
N LEU A 245 0.02 -10.27 3.26
CA LEU A 245 -0.55 -10.61 4.56
C LEU A 245 0.31 -10.04 5.71
N LEU A 246 1.62 -10.28 5.69
CA LEU A 246 2.53 -9.80 6.72
C LEU A 246 2.55 -8.26 6.79
N THR A 247 2.46 -7.57 5.66
CA THR A 247 2.37 -6.11 5.59
C THR A 247 1.16 -5.60 6.37
N LEU A 248 -0.02 -6.20 6.18
CA LEU A 248 -1.22 -5.81 6.91
C LEU A 248 -1.21 -6.25 8.38
N LEU A 249 -0.64 -7.41 8.71
CA LEU A 249 -0.50 -7.84 10.10
C LEU A 249 0.43 -6.92 10.89
N ILE A 250 1.59 -6.56 10.32
CA ILE A 250 2.53 -5.59 10.89
C ILE A 250 1.87 -4.20 10.97
N GLY A 251 1.19 -3.77 9.90
CA GLY A 251 0.46 -2.52 9.87
C GLY A 251 -0.69 -2.42 10.88
N SER A 252 -1.22 -3.55 11.36
CA SER A 252 -2.26 -3.58 12.38
C SER A 252 -1.80 -2.91 13.68
N VAL A 253 -0.49 -2.93 13.98
CA VAL A 253 0.07 -2.18 15.12
C VAL A 253 -0.11 -0.67 14.90
N ALA A 254 0.23 -0.16 13.71
CA ALA A 254 0.02 1.26 13.39
C ALA A 254 -1.46 1.64 13.38
N VAL A 255 -2.36 0.75 12.96
CA VAL A 255 -3.80 1.04 12.89
C VAL A 255 -4.48 0.97 14.25
N PHE A 256 -4.08 0.04 15.12
CA PHE A 256 -4.82 -0.23 16.35
C PHE A 256 -4.14 0.27 17.63
N VAL A 257 -2.84 0.63 17.59
CA VAL A 257 -2.08 1.05 18.78
C VAL A 257 -1.76 2.54 18.70
N GLY A 258 -2.49 3.36 19.46
CA GLY A 258 -2.29 4.80 19.54
C GLY A 258 -3.42 5.66 18.92
N PRO A 259 -3.85 5.42 17.67
CA PRO A 259 -4.77 6.34 16.99
C PRO A 259 -6.24 6.25 17.43
N PHE A 260 -6.62 5.35 18.35
CA PHE A 260 -7.98 5.39 18.90
C PHE A 260 -8.11 6.44 20.00
N GLY A 261 -9.21 7.18 19.96
CA GLY A 261 -9.62 8.03 21.07
C GLY A 261 -11.12 8.31 21.02
N SER A 262 -11.55 9.41 21.64
CA SER A 262 -12.95 9.77 21.72
C SER A 262 -13.21 11.23 21.36
N VAL A 263 -14.32 11.47 20.68
CA VAL A 263 -14.91 12.79 20.44
C VAL A 263 -16.34 12.72 20.93
N ASP A 264 -16.70 13.56 21.91
CA ASP A 264 -18.02 13.57 22.55
C ASP A 264 -18.51 12.15 22.94
N GLN A 265 -17.66 11.38 23.63
CA GLN A 265 -17.93 10.00 24.06
C GLN A 265 -18.08 8.96 22.92
N THR A 266 -18.01 9.37 21.65
CA THR A 266 -18.00 8.47 20.49
C THR A 266 -16.57 8.02 20.21
N THR A 267 -16.35 6.72 19.98
CA THR A 267 -15.02 6.18 19.65
C THR A 267 -14.63 6.51 18.22
N VAL A 268 -13.50 7.18 18.04
CA VAL A 268 -12.98 7.62 16.74
C VAL A 268 -11.54 7.12 16.54
N TRP A 269 -11.12 7.10 15.29
CA TRP A 269 -9.78 6.81 14.83
C TRP A 269 -9.14 8.08 14.26
N PHE A 270 -7.98 8.45 14.77
CA PHE A 270 -7.22 9.62 14.36
C PHE A 270 -6.16 9.25 13.30
N PRO A 271 -6.00 10.04 12.22
CA PRO A 271 -4.91 9.90 11.27
C PRO A 271 -3.53 9.85 11.92
N TRP A 272 -2.60 9.15 11.29
CA TRP A 272 -1.22 9.02 11.77
C TRP A 272 -0.45 10.35 11.85
N SER A 273 -0.90 11.34 11.09
CA SER A 273 -0.38 12.71 11.11
C SER A 273 -0.87 13.54 12.31
N THR A 274 -1.81 13.05 13.12
CA THR A 274 -2.41 13.81 14.22
C THR A 274 -1.44 13.95 15.39
N SER A 275 -1.15 15.19 15.78
CA SER A 275 -0.28 15.53 16.90
C SER A 275 -1.05 15.80 18.19
N MET A 276 -0.49 15.39 19.33
CA MET A 276 -0.91 15.76 20.67
C MET A 276 0.09 16.73 21.28
N TYR A 277 -0.40 17.76 21.95
CA TYR A 277 0.43 18.61 22.78
C TYR A 277 0.37 18.10 24.23
N ASN A 278 1.51 17.72 24.78
CA ASN A 278 1.61 17.32 26.17
C ASN A 278 1.97 18.53 27.04
N GLU A 279 0.95 19.10 27.68
CA GLU A 279 1.06 20.29 28.55
C GLU A 279 2.05 20.11 29.71
N ALA A 280 2.21 18.88 30.22
CA ALA A 280 3.09 18.62 31.37
C ALA A 280 4.58 18.64 31.00
N THR A 281 4.91 18.38 29.74
CA THR A 281 6.28 18.34 29.24
C THR A 281 6.61 19.46 28.26
N ASP A 282 5.61 20.25 27.84
CA ASP A 282 5.70 21.24 26.76
C ASP A 282 6.23 20.62 25.45
N VAL A 283 5.85 19.37 25.15
CA VAL A 283 6.32 18.62 23.98
C VAL A 283 5.14 18.24 23.09
N LEU A 284 5.27 18.55 21.80
CA LEU A 284 4.39 18.04 20.76
C LEU A 284 4.79 16.59 20.42
N THR A 285 3.88 15.64 20.63
CA THR A 285 4.05 14.23 20.26
C THR A 285 3.01 13.84 19.20
N LEU A 286 3.15 12.66 18.60
CA LEU A 286 2.16 12.13 17.66
C LEU A 286 1.26 11.11 18.38
N HIS A 287 -0.04 11.09 18.05
CA HIS A 287 -0.98 10.08 18.57
C HIS A 287 -0.50 8.66 18.29
N THR A 288 0.06 8.46 17.09
CA THR A 288 0.64 7.18 16.69
C THR A 288 2.15 7.31 16.63
N ALA A 289 2.84 6.33 17.21
CA ALA A 289 4.28 6.21 17.11
C ALA A 289 4.73 6.15 15.62
N PRO A 290 5.59 7.07 15.15
CA PRO A 290 6.01 7.10 13.73
C PRO A 290 6.70 5.81 13.28
N TRP A 291 7.40 5.13 14.19
CA TRP A 291 8.06 3.86 13.89
C TRP A 291 7.09 2.70 13.62
N ALA A 292 5.88 2.73 14.19
CA ALA A 292 4.85 1.77 13.81
C ALA A 292 4.43 1.95 12.34
N VAL A 293 4.31 3.19 11.88
CA VAL A 293 4.02 3.52 10.48
C VAL A 293 5.22 3.20 9.58
N GLN A 294 6.45 3.43 10.05
CA GLN A 294 7.67 3.04 9.35
C GLN A 294 7.75 1.51 9.14
N ALA A 295 7.31 0.71 10.11
CA ALA A 295 7.26 -0.75 9.99
C ALA A 295 6.33 -1.20 8.84
N LEU A 296 5.13 -0.61 8.77
CA LEU A 296 4.18 -0.81 7.67
C LEU A 296 4.80 -0.44 6.32
N LEU A 297 5.37 0.76 6.21
CA LEU A 297 5.94 1.27 4.97
C LEU A 297 7.16 0.46 4.49
N SER A 298 7.98 -0.01 5.43
CA SER A 298 9.12 -0.90 5.13
C SER A 298 8.66 -2.20 4.48
N MET A 299 7.58 -2.80 4.99
CA MET A 299 6.98 -3.99 4.39
C MET A 299 6.29 -3.70 3.05
N MET A 300 5.66 -2.53 2.90
CA MET A 300 5.08 -2.08 1.64
C MET A 300 6.12 -2.00 0.52
N VAL A 301 7.38 -1.60 0.80
CA VAL A 301 8.46 -1.61 -0.20
C VAL A 301 8.66 -3.01 -0.78
N ILE A 302 8.78 -4.04 0.07
CA ILE A 302 8.92 -5.43 -0.39
C ILE A 302 7.68 -5.87 -1.15
N TRP A 303 6.49 -5.64 -0.58
CA TRP A 303 5.24 -6.13 -1.12
C TRP A 303 4.92 -5.54 -2.51
N VAL A 304 5.10 -4.23 -2.68
CA VAL A 304 4.92 -3.54 -3.97
C VAL A 304 5.96 -4.01 -4.98
N MET A 305 7.22 -4.18 -4.58
CA MET A 305 8.27 -4.68 -5.48
C MET A 305 7.98 -6.12 -5.96
N LEU A 306 7.29 -6.94 -5.16
CA LEU A 306 6.80 -8.26 -5.54
C LEU A 306 5.46 -8.24 -6.29
N GLY A 307 4.73 -7.11 -6.30
CA GLY A 307 3.42 -7.00 -6.92
C GLY A 307 3.44 -6.87 -8.45
N PRO A 308 2.28 -7.08 -9.09
CA PRO A 308 1.42 -8.25 -8.99
C PRO A 308 1.95 -9.34 -9.93
N ARG A 309 2.22 -10.51 -9.36
CA ARG A 309 2.51 -11.76 -10.09
C ARG A 309 1.24 -12.59 -10.35
N LEU A 310 0.08 -11.95 -10.18
CA LEU A 310 -1.24 -12.54 -10.34
C LEU A 310 -1.60 -12.56 -11.83
N GLY A 311 -1.24 -13.66 -12.48
CA GLY A 311 -1.70 -13.97 -13.82
C GLY A 311 -2.02 -15.46 -13.91
N SER A 312 -3.24 -15.78 -14.35
CA SER A 312 -3.44 -16.95 -15.19
C SER A 312 -2.64 -16.76 -16.48
N LYS A 313 -2.42 -17.84 -17.23
CA LYS A 313 -1.87 -17.78 -18.59
C LYS A 313 -2.69 -16.91 -19.57
N GLU A 314 -3.73 -16.19 -19.12
CA GLU A 314 -4.70 -15.46 -19.94
C GLU A 314 -4.78 -13.95 -19.69
N ILE A 315 -3.82 -13.35 -19.00
CA ILE A 315 -3.55 -11.92 -19.29
C ILE A 315 -2.87 -11.94 -20.66
N LYS A 316 -3.58 -11.47 -21.71
CA LYS A 316 -2.98 -11.34 -23.04
C LYS A 316 -1.58 -10.76 -22.89
N GLU A 317 -0.62 -11.41 -23.52
CA GLU A 317 0.81 -11.12 -23.42
C GLU A 317 1.12 -9.61 -23.61
N THR A 318 0.27 -8.92 -24.37
CA THR A 318 0.25 -7.46 -24.59
C THR A 318 0.03 -6.63 -23.32
N ALA A 319 -0.86 -7.02 -22.41
CA ALA A 319 -1.13 -6.30 -21.16
C ALA A 319 0.00 -6.50 -20.12
N MET A 320 0.51 -7.73 -19.96
CA MET A 320 1.72 -7.95 -19.15
C MET A 320 2.93 -7.20 -19.72
N ARG A 321 3.12 -7.21 -21.04
CA ARG A 321 4.25 -6.51 -21.67
C ARG A 321 4.16 -5.00 -21.47
N LYS A 322 2.98 -4.40 -21.48
CA LYS A 322 2.81 -2.96 -21.22
C LYS A 322 3.08 -2.60 -19.76
N ASP A 323 2.63 -3.42 -18.81
CA ASP A 323 2.88 -3.21 -17.37
C ASP A 323 4.37 -3.38 -17.01
N ILE A 324 5.03 -4.39 -17.59
CA ILE A 324 6.47 -4.65 -17.45
C ILE A 324 7.33 -3.54 -18.09
N VAL A 325 6.91 -3.00 -19.24
CA VAL A 325 7.67 -1.99 -20.01
C VAL A 325 7.44 -0.57 -19.48
N THR A 326 6.27 -0.25 -18.92
CA THR A 326 5.95 1.12 -18.46
C THR A 326 6.01 1.32 -16.96
N GLY A 327 5.68 0.32 -16.12
CA GLY A 327 5.93 0.24 -14.67
C GLY A 327 5.51 1.44 -13.79
N GLY A 328 4.82 2.44 -14.33
CA GLY A 328 4.68 3.76 -13.69
C GLY A 328 3.93 3.71 -12.37
N GLU A 329 2.84 2.93 -12.28
CA GLU A 329 2.07 2.76 -11.04
C GLU A 329 2.90 2.07 -9.96
N LYS A 330 3.66 1.03 -10.32
CA LYS A 330 4.57 0.33 -9.40
C LYS A 330 5.65 1.26 -8.86
N TYR A 331 6.35 1.98 -9.73
CA TYR A 331 7.40 2.90 -9.30
C TYR A 331 6.84 4.07 -8.47
N PHE A 332 5.62 4.53 -8.78
CA PHE A 332 4.96 5.55 -7.97
C PHE A 332 4.58 5.02 -6.58
N MET A 333 4.06 3.79 -6.46
CA MET A 333 3.82 3.15 -5.16
C MET A 333 5.11 2.98 -4.36
N VAL A 334 6.22 2.57 -5.01
CA VAL A 334 7.54 2.47 -4.37
C VAL A 334 8.02 3.84 -3.91
N PHE A 335 7.85 4.88 -4.73
CA PHE A 335 8.17 6.26 -4.37
C PHE A 335 7.38 6.71 -3.13
N LEU A 336 6.07 6.46 -3.09
CA LEU A 336 5.24 6.77 -1.92
C LEU A 336 5.72 6.04 -0.66
N ALA A 337 6.03 4.74 -0.76
CA ALA A 337 6.54 3.97 0.37
C ALA A 337 7.88 4.51 0.87
N ILE A 338 8.81 4.82 -0.03
CA ILE A 338 10.12 5.43 0.27
C ILE A 338 9.96 6.80 0.93
N TRP A 339 9.12 7.66 0.36
CA TRP A 339 8.85 8.99 0.91
C TRP A 339 8.19 8.92 2.29
N GLY A 340 7.30 7.93 2.49
CA GLY A 340 6.73 7.65 3.80
C GLY A 340 7.77 7.23 4.83
N ILE A 341 8.72 6.35 4.47
CA ILE A 341 9.81 5.94 5.39
C ILE A 341 10.62 7.16 5.80
N TRP A 342 10.95 8.03 4.84
CA TRP A 342 11.64 9.28 5.12
C TRP A 342 10.85 10.18 6.09
N SER A 343 9.57 10.41 5.80
CA SER A 343 8.67 11.17 6.67
C SER A 343 8.59 10.58 8.08
N ALA A 344 8.49 9.26 8.23
CA ALA A 344 8.41 8.61 9.53
C ALA A 344 9.67 8.75 10.37
N THR A 345 10.84 8.67 9.74
CA THR A 345 12.11 8.90 10.44
C THR A 345 12.29 10.37 10.81
N GLN A 346 11.90 11.30 9.93
CA GLN A 346 11.93 12.73 10.22
C GLN A 346 10.96 13.10 11.36
N ALA A 347 9.76 12.53 11.37
CA ALA A 347 8.79 12.71 12.45
C ALA A 347 9.29 12.16 13.81
N SER A 348 10.24 11.21 13.77
CA SER A 348 10.87 10.63 14.96
C SER A 348 12.01 11.48 15.54
N THR A 349 12.32 12.65 14.95
CA THR A 349 13.32 13.58 15.52
C THR A 349 12.71 14.59 16.50
N LEU A 350 11.38 14.77 16.49
CA LEU A 350 10.57 15.65 17.35
C LEU A 350 11.06 17.11 17.52
N ALA A 351 11.98 17.58 16.67
CA ALA A 351 12.32 19.00 16.55
C ALA A 351 11.29 19.70 15.65
N GLY A 352 11.02 21.00 15.88
CA GLY A 352 10.03 21.82 15.15
C GLY A 352 10.14 21.85 13.61
N LEU A 353 11.17 21.22 13.03
CA LEU A 353 11.34 20.91 11.61
C LEU A 353 10.38 19.83 11.07
N ALA A 354 9.71 19.06 11.93
CA ALA A 354 8.94 17.86 11.56
C ALA A 354 7.50 18.14 11.06
N THR A 355 6.91 19.30 11.33
CA THR A 355 5.49 19.59 11.07
C THR A 355 5.08 19.52 9.60
N GLY A 356 5.99 19.83 8.67
CA GLY A 356 5.72 19.73 7.23
C GLY A 356 5.71 18.29 6.69
N TYR A 357 6.35 17.34 7.39
CA TYR A 357 6.49 15.96 6.93
C TYR A 357 5.43 15.02 7.49
N THR A 358 4.77 15.36 8.59
CA THR A 358 3.80 14.49 9.28
C THR A 358 2.61 14.12 8.43
N ILE A 359 2.17 14.98 7.50
CA ILE A 359 1.05 14.68 6.59
C ILE A 359 1.33 13.43 5.72
N PHE A 360 2.60 13.20 5.37
CA PHE A 360 3.00 12.04 4.58
C PHE A 360 2.95 10.73 5.37
N LEU A 361 2.90 10.77 6.70
CA LEU A 361 2.63 9.58 7.52
C LEU A 361 1.26 8.99 7.21
N THR A 362 0.28 9.81 6.86
CA THR A 362 -1.07 9.37 6.47
C THR A 362 -1.16 9.13 4.96
N ILE A 363 -0.69 10.09 4.15
CA ILE A 363 -0.83 10.07 2.68
C ILE A 363 -0.09 8.90 2.03
N CYS A 364 1.17 8.66 2.39
CA CYS A 364 2.01 7.68 1.72
C CYS A 364 1.49 6.24 1.88
N PRO A 365 1.30 5.70 3.09
CA PRO A 365 0.82 4.33 3.26
C PRO A 365 -0.60 4.13 2.73
N ALA A 366 -1.51 5.10 2.91
CA ALA A 366 -2.85 5.00 2.35
C ALA A 366 -2.84 5.06 0.82
N GLY A 367 -2.00 5.90 0.21
CA GLY A 367 -1.82 5.95 -1.24
C GLY A 367 -1.32 4.64 -1.83
N VAL A 368 -0.37 3.97 -1.15
CA VAL A 368 0.08 2.62 -1.53
C VAL A 368 -1.07 1.62 -1.45
N LEU A 369 -1.86 1.61 -0.37
CA LEU A 369 -3.02 0.72 -0.23
C LEU A 369 -4.08 0.96 -1.32
N PHE A 370 -4.38 2.23 -1.63
CA PHE A 370 -5.35 2.59 -2.66
C PHE A 370 -4.90 2.06 -4.04
N LEU A 371 -3.66 2.37 -4.43
CA LEU A 371 -3.11 1.98 -5.72
C LEU A 371 -2.98 0.46 -5.81
N MET A 372 -2.51 -0.19 -4.76
CA MET A 372 -2.39 -1.64 -4.73
C MET A 372 -3.77 -2.31 -4.82
N GLY A 373 -4.77 -1.80 -4.10
CA GLY A 373 -6.15 -2.23 -4.22
C GLY A 373 -6.71 -2.06 -5.65
N ALA A 374 -6.42 -0.92 -6.28
CA ALA A 374 -6.80 -0.67 -7.68
C ALA A 374 -6.11 -1.62 -8.67
N VAL A 375 -4.85 -1.96 -8.41
CA VAL A 375 -4.09 -2.93 -9.21
C VAL A 375 -4.65 -4.35 -9.02
N TYR A 376 -5.01 -4.77 -7.80
CA TYR A 376 -5.74 -6.02 -7.58
C TYR A 376 -7.04 -6.03 -8.38
N MET A 377 -7.89 -5.02 -8.23
CA MET A 377 -9.15 -4.93 -9.00
C MET A 377 -8.90 -4.95 -10.53
N GLY A 378 -7.76 -4.43 -10.99
CA GLY A 378 -7.32 -4.51 -12.37
C GLY A 378 -6.87 -5.87 -12.85
N ALA A 379 -6.34 -6.70 -11.96
CA ALA A 379 -6.09 -8.11 -12.21
C ALA A 379 -7.36 -8.97 -12.04
N ASN A 380 -8.55 -8.34 -11.98
CA ASN A 380 -9.82 -8.97 -11.61
C ASN A 380 -9.74 -9.62 -10.21
N ASP A 381 -9.03 -8.97 -9.29
CA ASP A 381 -8.81 -9.15 -7.85
C ASP A 381 -9.77 -8.39 -6.89
N ILE A 382 -11.07 -8.29 -7.14
CA ILE A 382 -11.98 -7.40 -6.39
C ILE A 382 -12.15 -7.80 -4.93
N ILE A 383 -12.16 -9.08 -4.61
CA ILE A 383 -12.32 -9.54 -3.21
C ILE A 383 -11.19 -8.98 -2.35
N THR A 384 -9.96 -8.99 -2.89
CA THR A 384 -8.79 -8.46 -2.20
C THR A 384 -8.68 -6.93 -2.34
N GLY A 385 -8.96 -6.39 -3.52
CA GLY A 385 -8.70 -4.98 -3.84
C GLY A 385 -9.72 -4.01 -3.26
N LEU A 386 -11.02 -4.36 -3.23
CA LEU A 386 -12.07 -3.47 -2.73
C LEU A 386 -11.87 -3.10 -1.24
N PRO A 387 -11.62 -4.05 -0.31
CA PRO A 387 -11.32 -3.72 1.07
C PRO A 387 -10.15 -2.75 1.22
N MET A 388 -9.07 -2.92 0.42
CA MET A 388 -7.89 -2.06 0.48
C MET A 388 -8.18 -0.62 0.04
N VAL A 389 -8.97 -0.45 -1.02
CA VAL A 389 -9.42 0.87 -1.47
C VAL A 389 -10.26 1.53 -0.38
N VAL A 390 -11.24 0.83 0.19
CA VAL A 390 -12.10 1.37 1.26
C VAL A 390 -11.27 1.73 2.51
N THR A 391 -10.39 0.84 2.94
CA THR A 391 -9.45 1.08 4.05
C THR A 391 -8.62 2.33 3.82
N SER A 392 -7.99 2.46 2.64
CA SER A 392 -7.13 3.60 2.34
C SER A 392 -7.86 4.93 2.44
N VAL A 393 -9.11 4.99 1.97
CA VAL A 393 -9.90 6.21 1.98
C VAL A 393 -10.26 6.63 3.41
N PHE A 394 -10.66 5.68 4.28
CA PHE A 394 -10.98 6.00 5.66
C PHE A 394 -9.75 6.31 6.53
N LEU A 395 -8.56 5.79 6.17
CA LEU A 395 -7.30 6.22 6.78
C LEU A 395 -6.93 7.67 6.41
N LEU A 396 -7.36 8.15 5.23
CA LEU A 396 -7.16 9.53 4.77
C LEU A 396 -8.20 10.51 5.33
N THR A 397 -9.29 10.02 5.92
CA THR A 397 -10.32 10.87 6.54
C THR A 397 -9.73 11.64 7.72
N SER A 398 -9.82 12.96 7.66
CA SER A 398 -9.30 13.87 8.68
C SER A 398 -10.37 14.91 9.04
N PRO A 399 -10.49 15.37 10.31
CA PRO A 399 -9.55 15.17 11.44
C PRO A 399 -9.58 13.77 12.10
N HIS A 400 -10.66 13.01 11.92
CA HIS A 400 -10.82 11.66 12.45
C HIS A 400 -11.89 10.90 11.67
N SER A 401 -11.95 9.59 11.83
CA SER A 401 -13.03 8.75 11.31
C SER A 401 -13.70 7.96 12.45
N LEU A 402 -14.94 7.52 12.29
CA LEU A 402 -15.52 6.56 13.22
C LEU A 402 -14.71 5.26 13.17
N ALA A 403 -14.37 4.75 14.35
CA ALA A 403 -13.45 3.63 14.52
C ALA A 403 -13.81 2.39 13.67
N PHE A 404 -15.10 2.08 13.52
CA PHE A 404 -15.55 0.91 12.77
C PHE A 404 -15.35 1.04 11.26
N PHE A 405 -15.35 2.26 10.69
CA PHE A 405 -15.09 2.50 9.27
C PHE A 405 -13.63 2.26 8.88
N VAL A 406 -12.69 2.27 9.83
CA VAL A 406 -11.30 1.85 9.61
C VAL A 406 -11.11 0.38 9.97
N THR A 407 -11.65 -0.04 11.12
CA THR A 407 -11.41 -1.37 11.69
C THR A 407 -11.95 -2.49 10.83
N ILE A 408 -13.21 -2.38 10.36
CA ILE A 408 -13.86 -3.45 9.59
C ILE A 408 -13.15 -3.66 8.24
N PRO A 409 -12.94 -2.62 7.40
CA PRO A 409 -12.23 -2.79 6.13
C PRO A 409 -10.80 -3.29 6.30
N TRP A 410 -10.09 -2.87 7.36
CA TRP A 410 -8.74 -3.35 7.65
C TRP A 410 -8.72 -4.86 7.96
N ILE A 411 -9.62 -5.34 8.83
CA ILE A 411 -9.75 -6.76 9.16
C ILE A 411 -10.10 -7.56 7.90
N ILE A 412 -11.03 -7.07 7.08
CA ILE A 412 -11.38 -7.74 5.82
C ILE A 412 -10.15 -7.80 4.90
N SER A 413 -9.37 -6.72 4.78
CA SER A 413 -8.13 -6.70 3.99
C SER A 413 -7.12 -7.75 4.47
N VAL A 414 -6.97 -7.94 5.79
CA VAL A 414 -6.11 -8.99 6.36
C VAL A 414 -6.62 -10.38 5.97
N VAL A 415 -7.92 -10.62 6.11
CA VAL A 415 -8.54 -11.92 5.81
C VAL A 415 -8.44 -12.24 4.32
N THR A 416 -8.71 -11.29 3.43
CA THR A 416 -8.67 -11.51 1.98
C THR A 416 -7.24 -11.71 1.48
N GLN A 417 -6.26 -10.96 2.00
CA GLN A 417 -4.84 -11.22 1.73
C GLN A 417 -4.36 -12.58 2.25
N GLY A 418 -4.83 -12.99 3.44
CA GLY A 418 -4.56 -14.32 3.97
C GLY A 418 -5.15 -15.43 3.09
N GLY A 419 -6.39 -15.23 2.62
CA GLY A 419 -7.03 -16.10 1.63
C GLY A 419 -6.22 -16.21 0.35
N LEU A 420 -5.74 -15.09 -0.19
CA LEU A 420 -4.88 -15.05 -1.38
C LEU A 420 -3.58 -15.82 -1.16
N ALA A 421 -2.91 -15.63 -0.03
CA ALA A 421 -1.67 -16.35 0.31
C ALA A 421 -1.89 -17.87 0.34
N ILE A 422 -3.00 -18.34 0.91
CA ILE A 422 -3.36 -19.76 0.93
C ILE A 422 -3.72 -20.26 -0.47
N GLU A 423 -4.49 -19.48 -1.23
CA GLU A 423 -4.95 -19.83 -2.57
C GLU A 423 -3.78 -19.99 -3.54
N THR A 424 -2.74 -19.15 -3.44
CA THR A 424 -1.53 -19.29 -4.26
C THR A 424 -0.80 -20.62 -4.04
N GLN A 425 -0.92 -21.26 -2.87
CA GLN A 425 -0.34 -22.59 -2.62
C GLN A 425 -1.26 -23.74 -3.03
N VAL A 426 -2.57 -23.60 -2.80
CA VAL A 426 -3.51 -24.71 -2.95
C VAL A 426 -4.04 -24.83 -4.38
N ARG A 427 -4.17 -23.72 -5.11
CA ARG A 427 -4.94 -23.68 -6.37
C ARG A 427 -4.13 -23.32 -7.61
N GLY A 428 -2.92 -22.76 -7.46
CA GLY A 428 -2.07 -22.32 -8.58
C GLY A 428 -2.63 -21.17 -9.43
N HIS A 429 -3.95 -20.91 -9.36
CA HIS A 429 -4.69 -19.89 -10.08
C HIS A 429 -5.91 -19.43 -9.26
N THR A 430 -6.15 -18.11 -9.23
CA THR A 430 -7.41 -17.52 -8.77
C THR A 430 -8.46 -17.73 -9.88
N ALA A 431 -9.08 -18.91 -9.94
CA ALA A 431 -10.16 -19.20 -10.90
C ALA A 431 -11.51 -18.67 -10.40
N PHE A 432 -11.57 -17.39 -10.01
CA PHE A 432 -12.84 -16.70 -9.80
C PHE A 432 -13.12 -15.86 -11.05
N SER A 433 -14.27 -16.06 -11.68
CA SER A 433 -14.82 -15.11 -12.66
C SER A 433 -15.24 -13.84 -11.92
N GLN A 434 -14.26 -13.00 -11.57
CA GLN A 434 -14.48 -11.80 -10.78
C GLN A 434 -15.06 -10.65 -11.61
N THR A 435 -15.22 -10.84 -12.92
CA THR A 435 -15.94 -9.91 -13.81
C THR A 435 -17.38 -9.67 -13.36
N VAL A 436 -18.06 -10.71 -12.84
CA VAL A 436 -19.40 -10.59 -12.23
C VAL A 436 -19.35 -9.63 -11.04
N LEU A 437 -18.35 -9.78 -10.17
CA LEU A 437 -18.19 -8.96 -8.98
C LEU A 437 -17.87 -7.51 -9.35
N THR A 438 -17.15 -7.27 -10.45
CA THR A 438 -16.91 -5.92 -10.98
C THR A 438 -18.21 -5.22 -11.36
N VAL A 439 -19.12 -5.94 -12.03
CA VAL A 439 -20.43 -5.41 -12.39
C VAL A 439 -21.26 -5.13 -11.14
N ILE A 440 -21.32 -6.08 -10.19
CA ILE A 440 -22.07 -5.92 -8.93
C ILE A 440 -21.55 -4.73 -8.12
N VAL A 441 -20.23 -4.62 -7.93
CA VAL A 441 -19.63 -3.52 -7.15
C VAL A 441 -19.85 -2.17 -7.81
N THR A 442 -19.77 -2.11 -9.14
CA THR A 442 -20.06 -0.88 -9.91
C THR A 442 -21.51 -0.46 -9.71
N ILE A 443 -22.47 -1.38 -9.88
CA ILE A 443 -23.90 -1.10 -9.72
C ILE A 443 -24.21 -0.70 -8.27
N ALA A 444 -23.75 -1.48 -7.29
CA ALA A 444 -24.00 -1.20 -5.87
C ALA A 444 -23.44 0.16 -5.43
N SER A 445 -22.25 0.52 -5.91
CA SER A 445 -21.63 1.82 -5.61
C SER A 445 -22.38 2.98 -6.27
N SER A 446 -22.86 2.79 -7.49
CA SER A 446 -23.66 3.79 -8.23
C SER A 446 -25.02 4.00 -7.58
N ILE A 447 -25.70 2.92 -7.19
CA ILE A 447 -26.95 2.98 -6.43
C ILE A 447 -26.70 3.73 -5.13
N ALA A 448 -25.69 3.33 -4.34
CA ALA A 448 -25.38 3.99 -3.08
C ALA A 448 -25.14 5.50 -3.28
N PHE A 449 -24.39 5.89 -4.31
CA PHE A 449 -24.19 7.29 -4.68
C PHE A 449 -25.52 8.00 -5.01
N ILE A 450 -26.41 7.38 -5.80
CA ILE A 450 -27.76 7.92 -6.08
C ILE A 450 -28.54 8.11 -4.78
N LEU A 451 -28.51 7.13 -3.86
CA LEU A 451 -29.26 7.21 -2.60
C LEU A 451 -28.73 8.36 -1.72
N PHE A 452 -27.41 8.56 -1.67
CA PHE A 452 -26.78 9.69 -0.99
C PHE A 452 -27.15 11.02 -1.62
N MET A 453 -27.07 11.10 -2.96
CA MET A 453 -27.48 12.28 -3.69
C MET A 453 -28.96 12.56 -3.35
N LEU A 454 -29.91 11.66 -3.61
CA LEU A 454 -31.32 11.90 -3.35
C LEU A 454 -31.72 12.15 -1.87
N GLY A 455 -30.77 12.14 -0.93
CA GLY A 455 -31.01 12.48 0.47
C GLY A 455 -31.82 11.41 1.21
N MET A 456 -31.86 10.18 0.69
CA MET A 456 -32.62 9.08 1.29
C MET A 456 -32.10 8.65 2.66
N PHE A 457 -30.88 9.06 2.99
CA PHE A 457 -30.26 8.77 4.28
C PHE A 457 -30.45 9.87 5.34
N GLY A 458 -31.17 10.99 5.07
CA GLY A 458 -31.62 11.99 6.07
C GLY A 458 -31.25 13.47 5.79
N SER A 459 -31.32 14.35 6.80
CA SER A 459 -31.16 15.83 6.67
C SER A 459 -30.07 16.43 7.58
N GLY A 460 -29.21 17.31 7.05
CA GLY A 460 -28.13 18.01 7.80
C GLY A 460 -28.45 19.47 8.21
N PRO A 461 -27.65 20.12 9.08
CA PRO A 461 -27.94 21.46 9.61
C PRO A 461 -27.80 22.54 8.54
N ALA A 462 -28.70 23.54 8.53
CA ALA A 462 -28.83 24.58 7.51
C ALA A 462 -27.80 25.73 7.67
N ALA A 463 -26.69 25.68 6.93
CA ALA A 463 -25.77 26.79 6.77
C ALA A 463 -25.06 26.73 5.39
N ILE A 464 -25.38 27.72 4.55
CA ILE A 464 -24.64 28.21 3.38
C ILE A 464 -24.53 27.31 2.15
N TRP A 465 -25.69 26.90 1.63
CA TRP A 465 -26.09 26.81 0.22
C TRP A 465 -27.59 26.43 0.24
N PRO A 466 -28.44 26.66 -0.76
CA PRO A 466 -29.80 26.08 -0.77
C PRO A 466 -29.86 24.53 -0.76
N ALA A 467 -28.75 23.84 -0.50
CA ALA A 467 -28.53 22.41 -0.65
C ALA A 467 -28.22 21.68 0.69
N ASN A 468 -28.91 22.00 1.79
CA ASN A 468 -28.73 21.23 3.03
C ASN A 468 -29.68 20.03 3.14
N ARG A 469 -29.71 19.22 2.09
CA ARG A 469 -30.42 17.92 2.06
C ARG A 469 -29.55 16.72 1.66
N TRP A 470 -28.26 16.90 1.34
CA TRP A 470 -27.48 15.88 0.63
C TRP A 470 -26.52 15.08 1.51
N PHE A 471 -26.18 15.56 2.71
CA PHE A 471 -25.35 14.82 3.67
C PHE A 471 -26.07 14.74 5.01
N ASN A 472 -26.70 13.60 5.29
CA ASN A 472 -27.10 13.32 6.66
C ASN A 472 -25.86 12.98 7.49
N VAL A 473 -25.24 14.00 8.07
CA VAL A 473 -24.17 13.83 9.06
C VAL A 473 -24.65 13.24 10.39
N GLY A 474 -25.92 12.85 10.51
CA GLY A 474 -26.50 12.12 11.65
C GLY A 474 -27.05 10.74 11.23
N LEU A 475 -26.22 9.89 10.62
CA LEU A 475 -26.59 8.53 10.22
C LEU A 475 -26.69 7.57 11.41
N PHE A 476 -25.87 7.78 12.43
CA PHE A 476 -25.81 6.94 13.63
C PHE A 476 -26.38 7.72 14.82
N PRO A 477 -27.55 7.33 15.36
CA PRO A 477 -28.22 8.06 16.44
C PRO A 477 -27.41 8.14 17.72
N GLU A 478 -26.54 7.16 17.96
CA GLU A 478 -25.72 7.03 19.17
C GLU A 478 -24.38 7.79 19.08
N ALA A 479 -24.02 8.32 17.90
CA ALA A 479 -22.78 9.05 17.68
C ALA A 479 -23.03 10.56 17.65
N SER A 480 -22.13 11.37 18.22
CA SER A 480 -22.23 12.82 18.07
C SER A 480 -22.05 13.22 16.61
N ILE A 481 -22.74 14.29 16.17
CA ILE A 481 -22.62 14.80 14.78
C ILE A 481 -21.16 15.17 14.48
N ALA A 482 -20.45 15.77 15.44
CA ALA A 482 -19.04 16.12 15.29
C ALA A 482 -18.14 14.89 15.11
N ALA A 483 -18.45 13.78 15.78
CA ALA A 483 -17.70 12.54 15.65
C ALA A 483 -17.94 11.86 14.29
N GLN A 484 -19.18 11.83 13.79
CA GLN A 484 -19.53 11.07 12.60
C GLN A 484 -19.45 11.86 11.28
N ALA A 485 -19.49 13.21 11.32
CA ALA A 485 -19.53 14.04 10.11
C ALA A 485 -18.37 13.78 9.13
N PRO A 486 -17.09 13.75 9.55
CA PRO A 486 -15.98 13.54 8.60
C PRO A 486 -16.05 12.19 7.88
N SER A 487 -16.45 11.13 8.60
CA SER A 487 -16.63 9.79 8.02
C SER A 487 -17.75 9.73 7.01
N ILE A 488 -18.90 10.34 7.31
CA ILE A 488 -20.07 10.31 6.43
C ILE A 488 -19.81 11.11 5.15
N LEU A 489 -19.18 12.28 5.28
CA LEU A 489 -18.78 13.07 4.12
C LEU A 489 -17.82 12.29 3.23
N THR A 490 -16.86 11.58 3.84
CA THR A 490 -15.93 10.71 3.09
C THR A 490 -16.63 9.52 2.45
N LEU A 491 -17.63 8.93 3.11
CA LEU A 491 -18.39 7.78 2.59
C LEU A 491 -19.02 8.06 1.22
N VAL A 492 -19.50 9.28 0.98
CA VAL A 492 -20.01 9.68 -0.34
C VAL A 492 -18.90 9.69 -1.39
N VAL A 493 -17.71 10.21 -1.06
CA VAL A 493 -16.55 10.17 -1.97
C VAL A 493 -16.12 8.73 -2.25
N VAL A 494 -16.13 7.85 -1.24
CA VAL A 494 -15.81 6.42 -1.38
C VAL A 494 -16.66 5.76 -2.45
N THR A 495 -17.97 6.06 -2.52
CA THR A 495 -18.86 5.42 -3.52
C THR A 495 -18.39 5.68 -4.96
N LEU A 496 -18.01 6.93 -5.27
CA LEU A 496 -17.49 7.28 -6.60
C LEU A 496 -16.10 6.69 -6.85
N LEU A 497 -15.22 6.70 -5.83
CA LEU A 497 -13.87 6.13 -5.95
C LEU A 497 -13.93 4.62 -6.22
N VAL A 498 -14.73 3.88 -5.45
CA VAL A 498 -14.92 2.43 -5.62
C VAL A 498 -15.50 2.12 -7.00
N ARG A 499 -16.53 2.86 -7.44
CA ARG A 499 -17.09 2.73 -8.79
C ARG A 499 -16.01 2.94 -9.85
N ASN A 500 -15.26 4.02 -9.78
CA ASN A 500 -14.24 4.36 -10.76
C ASN A 500 -13.10 3.33 -10.81
N VAL A 501 -12.65 2.84 -9.65
CA VAL A 501 -11.61 1.81 -9.59
C VAL A 501 -12.13 0.47 -10.12
N ALA A 502 -13.37 0.08 -9.84
CA ALA A 502 -13.99 -1.13 -10.40
C ALA A 502 -14.12 -1.04 -11.94
N LEU A 503 -14.61 0.08 -12.46
CA LEU A 503 -14.72 0.35 -13.89
C LEU A 503 -13.35 0.38 -14.58
N GLY A 504 -12.37 1.05 -13.96
CA GLY A 504 -10.98 1.02 -14.40
C GLY A 504 -10.43 -0.42 -14.38
N GLY A 505 -10.77 -1.19 -13.34
CA GLY A 505 -10.60 -2.64 -13.17
C GLY A 505 -10.88 -3.42 -14.46
N TYR A 506 -12.16 -3.43 -14.82
CA TYR A 506 -12.68 -4.05 -16.04
C TYR A 506 -11.98 -3.54 -17.31
N SER A 507 -11.86 -2.22 -17.44
CA SER A 507 -11.29 -1.56 -18.63
C SER A 507 -9.86 -2.02 -18.92
N TYR A 508 -9.03 -2.22 -17.89
CA TYR A 508 -7.66 -2.69 -18.04
C TYR A 508 -7.59 -4.14 -18.51
N GLY A 509 -8.44 -5.02 -17.94
CA GLY A 509 -8.56 -6.41 -18.39
C GLY A 509 -9.02 -6.55 -19.84
N GLN A 510 -9.61 -5.49 -20.41
CA GLN A 510 -10.06 -5.41 -21.81
C GLN A 510 -9.21 -4.47 -22.69
N GLU A 511 -8.06 -3.99 -22.18
CA GLU A 511 -7.11 -3.10 -22.87
C GLU A 511 -7.67 -1.73 -23.33
N PHE A 512 -8.76 -1.24 -22.74
CA PHE A 512 -9.26 0.10 -23.04
C PHE A 512 -8.42 1.17 -22.31
N SER A 513 -7.90 2.15 -23.06
CA SER A 513 -6.99 3.19 -22.56
C SER A 513 -7.62 4.10 -21.49
N CYS A 514 -8.93 4.29 -21.50
CA CYS A 514 -9.66 5.16 -20.56
C CYS A 514 -9.58 4.67 -19.10
N GLY A 515 -9.41 3.36 -18.87
CA GLY A 515 -9.41 2.76 -17.53
C GLY A 515 -8.21 3.14 -16.67
N GLY A 516 -7.01 3.20 -17.26
CA GLY A 516 -5.81 3.61 -16.53
C GLY A 516 -5.90 5.06 -16.05
N VAL A 517 -6.41 5.95 -16.90
CA VAL A 517 -6.65 7.36 -16.54
C VAL A 517 -7.68 7.47 -15.41
N LEU A 518 -8.77 6.68 -15.47
CA LEU A 518 -9.80 6.68 -14.45
C LEU A 518 -9.27 6.24 -13.07
N ARG A 519 -8.40 5.23 -13.02
CA ARG A 519 -7.73 4.79 -11.78
C ARG A 519 -6.77 5.85 -11.24
N GLY A 520 -5.91 6.41 -12.09
CA GLY A 520 -4.93 7.42 -11.69
C GLY A 520 -5.59 8.68 -11.13
N ILE A 521 -6.66 9.16 -11.77
CA ILE A 521 -7.43 10.32 -11.28
C ILE A 521 -8.11 9.98 -9.94
N SER A 522 -8.69 8.79 -9.81
CA SER A 522 -9.30 8.36 -8.55
C SER A 522 -8.27 8.32 -7.41
N ALA A 523 -7.06 7.84 -7.67
CA ALA A 523 -5.98 7.86 -6.68
C ALA A 523 -5.61 9.29 -6.27
N LEU A 524 -5.43 10.21 -7.23
CA LEU A 524 -5.15 11.62 -6.94
C LEU A 524 -6.24 12.25 -6.07
N PHE A 525 -7.51 12.02 -6.40
CA PHE A 525 -8.65 12.54 -5.64
C PHE A 525 -8.78 11.91 -4.25
N ALA A 526 -8.44 10.63 -4.09
CA ALA A 526 -8.38 10.00 -2.77
C ALA A 526 -7.35 10.71 -1.87
N LEU A 527 -6.16 11.04 -2.39
CA LEU A 527 -5.12 11.73 -1.63
C LEU A 527 -5.53 13.16 -1.21
N LEU A 528 -6.44 13.82 -1.95
CA LEU A 528 -6.97 15.14 -1.59
C LEU A 528 -7.90 15.12 -0.36
N LEU A 529 -8.36 13.95 0.10
CA LEU A 529 -9.24 13.84 1.27
C LEU A 529 -8.61 14.37 2.56
N VAL A 530 -7.27 14.33 2.66
CA VAL A 530 -6.54 14.88 3.82
C VAL A 530 -6.73 16.40 3.95
N ILE A 531 -7.08 17.10 2.86
CA ILE A 531 -7.32 18.56 2.86
C ILE A 531 -8.59 18.92 3.65
N ILE A 532 -9.53 17.98 3.84
CA ILE A 532 -10.75 18.20 4.64
C ILE A 532 -10.40 18.59 6.10
N ALA A 533 -9.21 18.21 6.59
CA ALA A 533 -8.67 18.54 7.91
C ALA A 533 -8.50 20.03 8.21
N GLY A 534 -8.23 20.85 7.19
CA GLY A 534 -7.88 22.26 7.38
C GLY A 534 -9.04 23.17 7.73
N ASN A 535 -10.26 22.62 7.76
CA ASN A 535 -11.50 23.35 7.91
C ASN A 535 -11.97 23.37 9.37
N GLN A 536 -12.26 24.57 9.89
CA GLN A 536 -12.53 24.82 11.30
C GLN A 536 -13.88 24.26 11.79
N ASP A 537 -14.81 23.97 10.89
CA ASP A 537 -16.20 23.65 11.20
C ASP A 537 -16.83 22.73 10.15
N VAL A 538 -17.85 21.97 10.58
CA VAL A 538 -18.51 20.90 9.80
C VAL A 538 -19.05 21.41 8.46
N THR A 539 -19.48 22.68 8.42
CA THR A 539 -19.97 23.34 7.20
C THR A 539 -18.87 23.45 6.14
N HIS A 540 -17.67 23.92 6.52
CA HIS A 540 -16.54 24.02 5.60
C HIS A 540 -16.07 22.64 5.13
N GLN A 541 -16.04 21.64 6.02
CA GLN A 541 -15.73 20.25 5.67
C GLN A 541 -16.71 19.68 4.64
N ALA A 542 -18.01 19.93 4.81
CA ALA A 542 -19.04 19.48 3.87
C ALA A 542 -18.92 20.15 2.50
N LEU A 543 -18.60 21.45 2.46
CA LEU A 543 -18.36 22.18 1.20
C LEU A 543 -17.13 21.65 0.45
N THR A 544 -16.02 21.38 1.15
CA THR A 544 -14.83 20.80 0.56
C THR A 544 -15.09 19.37 0.04
N ALA A 545 -15.78 18.53 0.82
CA ALA A 545 -16.15 17.19 0.38
C ALA A 545 -17.08 17.21 -0.85
N ALA A 546 -18.05 18.12 -0.90
CA ALA A 546 -18.91 18.32 -2.06
C ALA A 546 -18.10 18.75 -3.30
N ALA A 547 -17.20 19.72 -3.16
CA ALA A 547 -16.33 20.17 -4.25
C ALA A 547 -15.47 19.04 -4.82
N ILE A 548 -14.83 18.25 -3.94
CA ILE A 548 -14.04 17.06 -4.32
C ILE A 548 -14.93 16.04 -5.05
N THR A 549 -16.13 15.76 -4.52
CA THR A 549 -17.10 14.82 -5.11
C THR A 549 -17.53 15.24 -6.51
N PHE A 550 -17.92 16.51 -6.70
CA PHE A 550 -18.35 17.02 -8.00
C PHE A 550 -17.20 17.07 -9.02
N ALA A 551 -16.00 17.47 -8.59
CA ALA A 551 -14.84 17.47 -9.47
C ALA A 551 -14.44 16.04 -9.89
N LEU A 552 -14.46 15.08 -8.96
CA LEU A 552 -14.25 13.67 -9.25
C LEU A 552 -15.32 13.14 -10.21
N TYR A 553 -16.59 13.48 -9.97
CA TYR A 553 -17.71 13.07 -10.82
C TYR A 553 -17.55 13.61 -12.24
N ALA A 554 -17.31 14.92 -12.40
CA ALA A 554 -17.21 15.56 -13.71
C ALA A 554 -16.10 14.94 -14.59
N ILE A 555 -14.94 14.66 -13.99
CA ILE A 555 -13.81 14.06 -14.71
C ILE A 555 -14.06 12.58 -15.01
N SER A 556 -14.55 11.83 -14.02
CA SER A 556 -14.85 10.40 -14.19
C SER A 556 -15.97 10.16 -15.20
N PHE A 557 -16.98 11.02 -15.23
CA PHE A 557 -18.14 10.91 -16.10
C PHE A 557 -17.76 10.81 -17.58
N VAL A 558 -16.87 11.68 -18.07
CA VAL A 558 -16.43 11.65 -19.48
C VAL A 558 -15.74 10.32 -19.81
N LEU A 559 -14.89 9.83 -18.91
CA LEU A 559 -14.17 8.56 -19.07
C LEU A 559 -15.13 7.36 -19.03
N VAL A 560 -16.11 7.39 -18.15
CA VAL A 560 -17.13 6.34 -18.00
C VAL A 560 -18.04 6.29 -19.23
N LEU A 561 -18.47 7.44 -19.78
CA LEU A 561 -19.26 7.45 -21.01
C LEU A 561 -18.47 6.98 -22.22
N SER A 562 -17.17 7.32 -22.31
CA SER A 562 -16.29 6.77 -23.35
C SER A 562 -16.19 5.25 -23.24
N LEU A 563 -16.14 4.70 -22.02
CA LEU A 563 -16.12 3.26 -21.80
C LEU A 563 -17.46 2.63 -22.23
N ASN A 564 -18.59 3.25 -21.90
CA ASN A 564 -19.91 2.78 -22.33
C ASN A 564 -20.07 2.75 -23.86
N LEU A 565 -19.50 3.72 -24.59
CA LEU A 565 -19.51 3.69 -26.06
C LEU A 565 -18.76 2.48 -26.63
N ASN A 566 -17.62 2.12 -26.02
CA ASN A 566 -16.87 0.91 -26.38
C ASN A 566 -17.65 -0.36 -26.01
N LEU A 567 -18.30 -0.37 -24.84
CA LEU A 567 -19.14 -1.48 -24.37
C LEU A 567 -20.31 -1.72 -25.33
N GLY A 568 -21.03 -0.67 -25.70
CA GLY A 568 -22.13 -0.76 -26.66
C GLY A 568 -21.68 -1.26 -28.03
N SER A 569 -20.49 -0.87 -28.49
CA SER A 569 -19.92 -1.36 -29.75
C SER A 569 -19.63 -2.88 -29.73
N ARG A 570 -19.24 -3.42 -28.56
CA ARG A 570 -19.05 -4.88 -28.40
C ARG A 570 -20.37 -5.63 -28.40
N ILE A 571 -21.39 -5.11 -27.71
CA ILE A 571 -22.73 -5.72 -27.68
C ILE A 571 -23.31 -5.80 -29.10
N LEU A 572 -23.10 -4.75 -29.92
CA LEU A 572 -23.46 -4.75 -31.33
C LEU A 572 -22.72 -5.85 -32.11
N ALA A 573 -21.42 -6.02 -31.86
CA ALA A 573 -20.62 -7.05 -32.52
C ALA A 573 -21.06 -8.49 -32.18
N GLU A 574 -21.65 -8.70 -31.00
CA GLU A 574 -22.25 -9.99 -30.60
C GLU A 574 -23.68 -10.19 -31.15
N GLY A 575 -24.19 -9.25 -31.96
CA GLY A 575 -25.49 -9.37 -32.62
C GLY A 575 -26.68 -8.84 -31.80
N HIS A 576 -26.43 -8.18 -30.67
CA HIS A 576 -27.47 -7.60 -29.82
C HIS A 576 -27.71 -6.12 -30.16
N GLU A 577 -28.41 -5.89 -31.28
CA GLU A 577 -28.57 -4.55 -31.88
C GLU A 577 -29.31 -3.56 -30.98
N LEU A 578 -30.39 -3.98 -30.30
CA LEU A 578 -31.22 -3.09 -29.48
C LEU A 578 -30.45 -2.59 -28.25
N GLU A 579 -29.83 -3.50 -27.52
CA GLU A 579 -29.05 -3.21 -26.32
C GLU A 579 -27.79 -2.39 -26.65
N GLY A 580 -27.06 -2.75 -27.70
CA GLY A 580 -25.87 -2.03 -28.13
C GLY A 580 -26.18 -0.60 -28.58
N ASN A 581 -27.29 -0.40 -29.28
CA ASN A 581 -27.76 0.93 -29.66
C ASN A 581 -28.26 1.74 -28.46
N PHE A 582 -28.98 1.11 -27.52
CA PHE A 582 -29.41 1.77 -26.28
C PHE A 582 -28.22 2.32 -25.49
N VAL A 583 -27.18 1.50 -25.27
CA VAL A 583 -25.97 1.91 -24.54
C VAL A 583 -25.27 3.09 -25.24
N ARG A 584 -25.13 3.02 -26.57
CA ARG A 584 -24.45 4.09 -27.34
C ARG A 584 -25.24 5.39 -27.35
N VAL A 585 -26.56 5.33 -27.59
CA VAL A 585 -27.42 6.51 -27.61
C VAL A 585 -27.50 7.15 -26.23
N SER A 586 -27.66 6.34 -25.18
CA SER A 586 -27.65 6.83 -23.80
C SER A 586 -26.34 7.55 -23.45
N ALA A 587 -25.19 6.98 -23.82
CA ALA A 587 -23.90 7.63 -23.61
C ALA A 587 -23.74 8.93 -24.43
N ALA A 588 -24.20 8.94 -25.69
CA ALA A 588 -24.13 10.15 -26.54
C ALA A 588 -25.03 11.28 -26.01
N VAL A 589 -26.28 10.96 -25.64
CA VAL A 589 -27.21 11.91 -25.02
C VAL A 589 -26.64 12.42 -23.69
N GLY A 590 -26.03 11.54 -22.90
CA GLY A 590 -25.39 11.93 -21.65
C GLY A 590 -24.24 12.92 -21.84
N LEU A 591 -23.39 12.72 -22.85
CA LEU A 591 -22.33 13.69 -23.20
C LEU A 591 -22.90 15.05 -23.61
N ILE A 592 -23.96 15.06 -24.43
CA ILE A 592 -24.60 16.30 -24.90
C ILE A 592 -25.25 17.06 -23.74
N LEU A 593 -26.03 16.36 -22.89
CA LEU A 593 -26.67 16.97 -21.73
C LEU A 593 -25.64 17.44 -20.69
N GLY A 594 -24.56 16.67 -20.48
CA GLY A 594 -23.43 17.06 -19.64
C GLY A 594 -22.73 18.32 -20.15
N GLY A 595 -22.44 18.40 -21.45
CA GLY A 595 -21.90 19.60 -22.08
C GLY A 595 -22.84 20.81 -21.97
N GLY A 596 -24.15 20.59 -22.15
CA GLY A 596 -25.17 21.61 -21.99
C GLY A 596 -25.26 22.17 -20.56
N VAL A 597 -25.26 21.30 -19.55
CA VAL A 597 -25.27 21.72 -18.14
C VAL A 597 -23.97 22.42 -17.76
N ALA A 598 -22.81 21.95 -18.23
CA ALA A 598 -21.54 22.63 -18.00
C ALA A 598 -21.54 24.06 -18.59
N LEU A 599 -22.10 24.25 -19.79
CA LEU A 599 -22.25 25.54 -20.43
C LEU A 599 -23.23 26.46 -19.66
N VAL A 600 -24.36 25.92 -19.19
CA VAL A 600 -25.31 26.64 -18.34
C VAL A 600 -24.67 27.04 -17.00
N SER A 601 -23.92 26.15 -16.36
CA SER A 601 -23.16 26.45 -15.14
C SER A 601 -22.13 27.54 -15.40
N PHE A 602 -21.36 27.47 -16.48
CA PHE A 602 -20.38 28.49 -16.84
C PHE A 602 -21.04 29.86 -17.04
N ILE A 603 -22.16 29.92 -17.76
CA ILE A 603 -22.91 31.17 -17.98
C ILE A 603 -23.42 31.75 -16.65
N VAL A 604 -24.02 30.93 -15.79
CA VAL A 604 -24.59 31.39 -14.51
C VAL A 604 -23.52 31.82 -13.50
N PHE A 605 -22.40 31.11 -13.44
CA PHE A 605 -21.28 31.42 -12.54
C PHE A 605 -20.27 32.43 -13.13
N SER A 606 -20.43 32.86 -14.38
CA SER A 606 -19.63 33.94 -14.98
C SER A 606 -19.97 35.35 -14.44
N GLY A 607 -21.00 35.48 -13.60
CA GLY A 607 -21.40 36.72 -12.91
C GLY A 607 -21.62 36.54 -11.40
N PHE A 608 -22.39 37.45 -10.79
CA PHE A 608 -22.87 37.33 -9.40
C PHE A 608 -24.35 36.88 -9.40
N PRO A 609 -24.65 35.59 -9.58
CA PRO A 609 -26.02 35.11 -9.71
C PRO A 609 -26.79 35.22 -8.38
N PRO A 610 -28.08 35.57 -8.39
CA PRO A 610 -28.95 35.47 -7.23
C PRO A 610 -29.08 34.02 -6.76
N ALA A 611 -29.29 33.83 -5.45
CA ALA A 611 -29.33 32.52 -4.79
C ALA A 611 -30.34 31.52 -5.43
N THR A 612 -31.43 32.02 -6.00
CA THR A 612 -32.43 31.21 -6.72
C THR A 612 -31.91 30.61 -8.02
N LEU A 613 -31.09 31.35 -8.79
CA LEU A 613 -30.46 30.83 -10.00
C LEU A 613 -29.40 29.78 -9.67
N VAL A 614 -28.64 30.01 -8.60
CA VAL A 614 -27.66 29.05 -8.08
C VAL A 614 -28.34 27.74 -7.64
N ALA A 615 -29.47 27.83 -6.93
CA ALA A 615 -30.26 26.67 -6.51
C ALA A 615 -30.77 25.84 -7.70
N ASN A 616 -31.28 26.52 -8.73
CA ASN A 616 -31.83 25.89 -9.93
C ASN A 616 -30.75 25.16 -10.73
N VAL A 617 -29.59 25.79 -10.96
CA VAL A 617 -28.46 25.15 -11.67
C VAL A 617 -28.03 23.87 -10.97
N ILE A 618 -28.02 23.87 -9.64
CA ILE A 618 -27.62 22.68 -8.86
C ILE A 618 -28.68 21.61 -8.87
N THR A 619 -29.96 21.97 -8.80
CA THR A 619 -31.05 21.00 -8.93
C THR A 619 -31.00 20.30 -10.29
N VAL A 620 -30.73 21.06 -11.37
CA VAL A 620 -30.52 20.52 -12.71
C VAL A 620 -29.28 19.65 -12.79
N LEU A 621 -28.15 20.10 -12.23
CA LEU A 621 -26.89 19.33 -12.19
C LEU A 621 -27.09 17.98 -11.50
N ILE A 622 -27.75 17.98 -10.35
CA ILE A 622 -28.05 16.78 -9.58
C ILE A 622 -28.99 15.85 -10.33
N THR A 623 -30.07 16.39 -10.89
CA THR A 623 -31.04 15.58 -11.66
C THR A 623 -30.35 14.92 -12.85
N LEU A 624 -29.44 15.65 -13.50
CA LEU A 624 -28.60 15.13 -14.56
C LEU A 624 -27.68 14.02 -14.04
N ILE A 625 -26.93 14.25 -12.96
CA ILE A 625 -26.04 13.27 -12.33
C ILE A 625 -26.80 11.97 -12.01
N VAL A 626 -27.93 12.07 -11.31
CA VAL A 626 -28.74 10.90 -10.94
C VAL A 626 -29.29 10.19 -12.18
N GLY A 627 -29.83 10.93 -13.15
CA GLY A 627 -30.33 10.35 -14.40
C GLY A 627 -29.23 9.61 -15.20
N LEU A 628 -28.02 10.16 -15.22
CA LEU A 628 -26.86 9.55 -15.87
C LEU A 628 -26.38 8.29 -15.16
N GLU A 629 -26.36 8.26 -13.82
CA GLU A 629 -26.02 7.05 -13.07
C GLU A 629 -27.06 5.94 -13.28
N ILE A 630 -28.36 6.28 -13.34
CA ILE A 630 -29.41 5.30 -13.69
C ILE A 630 -29.17 4.73 -15.09
N CYS A 631 -28.86 5.59 -16.07
CA CYS A 631 -28.51 5.16 -17.41
C CYS A 631 -27.25 4.29 -17.45
N LEU A 632 -26.23 4.62 -16.66
CA LEU A 632 -25.00 3.85 -16.50
C LEU A 632 -25.31 2.44 -15.97
N GLU A 633 -26.12 2.34 -14.93
CA GLU A 633 -26.54 1.05 -14.35
C GLU A 633 -27.27 0.18 -15.37
N LEU A 634 -28.23 0.75 -16.10
CA LEU A 634 -28.95 0.03 -17.15
C LEU A 634 -28.00 -0.43 -18.27
N ALA A 635 -27.01 0.39 -18.64
CA ALA A 635 -26.01 0.03 -19.64
C ALA A 635 -25.13 -1.13 -19.17
N TRP A 636 -24.67 -1.10 -17.92
CA TRP A 636 -23.84 -2.17 -17.34
C TRP A 636 -24.60 -3.45 -17.06
N LEU A 637 -25.86 -3.36 -16.65
CA LEU A 637 -26.75 -4.51 -16.49
C LEU A 637 -27.00 -5.18 -17.85
N SER A 638 -27.32 -4.38 -18.87
CA SER A 638 -27.52 -4.85 -20.24
C SER A 638 -26.28 -5.53 -20.80
N ALA A 639 -25.11 -4.89 -20.68
CA ALA A 639 -23.84 -5.49 -21.05
C ALA A 639 -23.52 -6.76 -20.25
N GLY A 640 -23.84 -6.75 -18.96
CA GLY A 640 -23.62 -7.87 -18.06
C GLY A 640 -24.40 -9.12 -18.47
N VAL A 641 -25.64 -8.95 -18.89
CA VAL A 641 -26.47 -10.05 -19.41
C VAL A 641 -26.02 -10.49 -20.80
N ARG A 642 -25.78 -9.53 -21.71
CA ARG A 642 -25.56 -9.83 -23.14
C ARG A 642 -24.16 -10.35 -23.45
N LEU A 643 -23.13 -9.76 -22.85
CA LEU A 643 -21.74 -10.20 -23.01
C LEU A 643 -21.40 -11.38 -22.07
N GLY A 644 -22.42 -11.98 -21.42
CA GLY A 644 -22.25 -13.09 -20.48
C GLY A 644 -21.43 -12.77 -19.22
N LEU A 645 -21.19 -11.50 -18.90
CA LEU A 645 -20.40 -11.10 -17.74
C LEU A 645 -21.07 -11.47 -16.41
N LEU A 646 -22.40 -11.61 -16.40
CA LEU A 646 -23.20 -12.05 -15.25
C LEU A 646 -23.53 -13.55 -15.28
N THR A 647 -23.32 -14.23 -16.41
CA THR A 647 -23.58 -15.67 -16.58
C THR A 647 -22.32 -16.53 -16.54
N GLY A 648 -21.14 -15.92 -16.66
CA GLY A 648 -19.85 -16.51 -16.31
C GLY A 648 -19.77 -16.74 -14.81
N GLY A 649 -20.47 -17.75 -14.33
CA GLY A 649 -20.60 -18.06 -12.91
C GLY A 649 -19.27 -18.38 -12.23
N PHE A 650 -19.37 -18.66 -10.92
CA PHE A 650 -18.31 -19.24 -10.09
C PHE A 650 -17.89 -20.62 -10.61
N LYS A 651 -17.21 -20.68 -11.76
CA LYS A 651 -16.76 -21.94 -12.32
C LYS A 651 -15.40 -22.27 -11.72
N TYR A 652 -15.43 -23.16 -10.74
CA TYR A 652 -14.24 -23.81 -10.23
C TYR A 652 -13.65 -24.67 -11.35
N VAL A 653 -12.54 -24.24 -11.95
CA VAL A 653 -11.81 -25.04 -12.94
C VAL A 653 -10.61 -25.64 -12.25
N LYS A 654 -10.54 -26.97 -12.20
CA LYS A 654 -9.36 -27.65 -11.63
C LYS A 654 -8.15 -27.44 -12.55
N PRO A 655 -6.92 -27.38 -12.02
CA PRO A 655 -5.71 -27.31 -12.85
C PRO A 655 -5.62 -28.40 -13.93
N THR A 656 -6.21 -29.57 -13.68
CA THR A 656 -6.27 -30.70 -14.61
C THR A 656 -7.19 -30.48 -15.81
N GLU A 657 -8.16 -29.56 -15.71
CA GLU A 657 -9.13 -29.25 -16.78
C GLU A 657 -8.63 -28.12 -17.71
N LEU A 658 -7.56 -27.42 -17.34
CA LEU A 658 -6.90 -26.36 -18.13
C LEU A 658 -5.79 -26.89 -19.06
N ALA A 659 -5.53 -28.20 -19.02
CA ALA A 659 -4.55 -28.89 -19.86
C ALA A 659 -5.18 -29.66 -21.03
N GLN A 660 -6.50 -29.59 -21.17
CA GLN A 660 -7.26 -29.90 -22.39
C GLN A 660 -7.66 -28.59 -23.07
#